data_AF-A0A4V5ND39-F1
#
_entry.id   AF-A0A4V5ND39-F1
#
_cell.length_a   1.000
_cell.length_b   1.000
_cell.length_c   1.000
_cell.angle_alpha   90.00
_cell.angle_beta   90.00
_cell.angle_gamma   90.00
#
_symmetry.space_group_name_H-M   'P 1'
#
loop_
_entity.id
_entity.type
_entity.pdbx_description
1 polymer ?
#
loop_
_entity_poly.entity_id
_entity_poly.type
_entity_poly.pdbx_seq_one_letter_code
_entity_poly.pdbx_strand_id
1 'polypeptide(L)'
;MSTFGTLFRVTTYGESHCASVGAIIDGCPPGMPLSDEDIQPQMTRRRPGQSRNEQDAVQLQSGVEAGYTLGTPIGLMVRNKDHRPHDYTETDDYPRPSHADWTYLLKYGIKASSGGGRSSARETIGRVAAGTIAERYLKMAYGVEIVAFVSSVGKIHIPDSAGDDDLLSEEYLQLMHGLTREKVDENIVRCPHQETAELMEERIHEAKANNDSIGGTVTCVIRHSPVGLGEPVFDKLEAKLAHAMLSIPATKGFEIGSGFKGCEVPGSLHNDAFMQKPDGRLGTKTNRSGGIQGGITNGEDIYFKIAFKSPATISQEQTTATYAGKSGVLATRGRHDPCVVPRAVPIVEAMAALVIMDAVLIQNSRKAAASLLPELNLPPSMALPPKKMQDKMTPRPPFEEFATPPAPLPTALLPDQDSQRGKVLVCHDYKGGYREIGGDEREYTFEHFCSIDTFVYFSHHRVTCPPKSSIRAAHAAGTAILGTFVFEWDAGKADIVELVAADGSDGFRTVNTRYADMLVELTRERNFDGWLVNVEVDLGIEGAPDSARKHAAALVSWLAYFSAALKRAIPHAQLLWYDAVTIEGKLRWQNCLNHFNLPFFQACDGIFCNYWWREEHLRATFELLRKVAPGRAKDVYFGIDVFGRGTYAGGGFETWRAMHAIREATPAGSPEFSTALFAPGWTVEAESLQHSLTSPDAHARWRADDRYFWEGGPPTPSVAVEAARQTRERREQRGIQRARQLAALTAPTASPIPLRFRAPVPADFDYNGPLPPLPGSEIAASRQKIFECVSSAAVSMQSSHDSEM
;
A
#
# COMPACT_ATOMS: atom_id res chain seq x y z
N MET A 1 34.10 16.28 -9.07
CA MET A 1 32.95 15.47 -9.47
C MET A 1 31.72 16.07 -8.81
N SER A 2 30.58 16.15 -9.51
CA SER A 2 29.33 16.72 -8.96
C SER A 2 28.24 15.68 -8.74
N THR A 3 28.54 14.40 -9.00
CA THR A 3 27.62 13.27 -8.85
C THR A 3 28.09 12.36 -7.73
N PHE A 4 27.17 11.91 -6.88
CA PHE A 4 27.35 10.94 -5.80
C PHE A 4 26.41 9.75 -6.01
N GLY A 5 26.84 8.53 -5.66
CA GLY A 5 26.07 7.29 -5.81
C GLY A 5 26.27 6.57 -7.15
N THR A 6 25.75 5.34 -7.25
CA THR A 6 25.93 4.41 -8.38
C THR A 6 24.63 4.14 -9.11
N LEU A 7 23.61 3.66 -8.41
CA LEU A 7 22.25 3.45 -8.91
C LEU A 7 21.34 4.59 -8.46
N PHE A 8 21.35 4.94 -7.17
CA PHE A 8 20.69 6.16 -6.69
C PHE A 8 21.68 7.33 -6.80
N ARG A 9 21.63 8.04 -7.93
CA ARG A 9 22.65 9.01 -8.30
C ARG A 9 22.16 10.43 -8.09
N VAL A 10 22.87 11.19 -7.27
CA VAL A 10 22.57 12.60 -7.01
C VAL A 10 23.62 13.48 -7.66
N THR A 11 23.21 14.33 -8.60
CA THR A 11 24.06 15.32 -9.24
C THR A 11 23.66 16.72 -8.81
N THR A 12 24.50 17.42 -8.05
CA THR A 12 24.20 18.78 -7.57
C THR A 12 24.71 19.85 -8.53
N TYR A 13 24.06 21.00 -8.61
CA TYR A 13 24.49 22.17 -9.40
C TYR A 13 24.29 23.48 -8.63
N GLY A 14 24.96 24.54 -9.11
CA GLY A 14 24.86 25.90 -8.57
C GLY A 14 25.91 26.25 -7.52
N GLU A 15 26.19 27.55 -7.46
CA GLU A 15 27.07 28.23 -6.51
C GLU A 15 26.24 29.08 -5.53
N SER A 16 26.84 29.48 -4.41
CA SER A 16 26.10 30.16 -3.34
C SER A 16 25.43 31.49 -3.71
N HIS A 17 25.87 32.13 -4.80
CA HIS A 17 25.39 33.43 -5.25
C HIS A 17 24.86 33.42 -6.69
N CYS A 18 24.74 32.24 -7.30
CA CYS A 18 24.05 32.14 -8.60
C CYS A 18 22.53 32.28 -8.41
N ALA A 19 21.76 32.27 -9.51
CA ALA A 19 20.30 32.40 -9.47
C ALA A 19 19.62 31.29 -8.64
N SER A 20 20.19 30.08 -8.66
CA SER A 20 19.67 28.93 -7.93
C SER A 20 20.76 27.91 -7.61
N VAL A 21 20.44 27.02 -6.67
CA VAL A 21 21.12 25.74 -6.45
C VAL A 21 20.12 24.61 -6.59
N GLY A 22 20.58 23.41 -6.89
CA GLY A 22 19.68 22.28 -7.03
C GLY A 22 20.38 20.94 -7.21
N ALA A 23 19.58 19.93 -7.52
CA ALA A 23 20.05 18.58 -7.77
C ALA A 23 19.19 17.87 -8.81
N ILE A 24 19.80 16.88 -9.48
CA ILE A 24 19.11 15.88 -10.30
C ILE A 24 19.35 14.53 -9.62
N ILE A 25 18.26 13.81 -9.35
CA ILE A 25 18.30 12.49 -8.73
C ILE A 25 17.86 11.48 -9.76
N ASP A 26 18.75 10.56 -10.11
CA ASP A 26 18.48 9.44 -11.03
C ASP A 26 18.41 8.12 -10.24
N GLY A 27 17.61 7.18 -10.73
CA GLY A 27 17.40 5.87 -10.10
C GLY A 27 16.51 5.86 -8.86
N CYS A 28 15.72 6.92 -8.62
CA CYS A 28 14.67 6.88 -7.60
C CYS A 28 13.55 5.90 -8.03
N PRO A 29 13.12 4.94 -7.20
CA PRO A 29 12.06 4.00 -7.57
C PRO A 29 10.71 4.69 -7.86
N PRO A 30 9.88 4.16 -8.79
CA PRO A 30 8.53 4.66 -9.06
C PRO A 30 7.54 4.31 -7.93
N GLY A 31 6.45 5.07 -7.84
CA GLY A 31 5.30 4.78 -6.97
C GLY A 31 5.41 5.30 -5.53
N MET A 32 6.46 6.05 -5.18
CA MET A 32 6.58 6.68 -3.86
C MET A 32 5.80 8.00 -3.84
N PRO A 33 4.86 8.22 -2.90
CA PRO A 33 4.23 9.53 -2.72
C PRO A 33 5.28 10.59 -2.39
N LEU A 34 5.29 11.72 -3.10
CA LEU A 34 6.26 12.79 -2.90
C LEU A 34 5.71 14.16 -3.32
N SER A 35 5.87 15.15 -2.46
CA SER A 35 5.64 16.57 -2.78
C SER A 35 6.76 17.48 -2.25
N ASP A 36 6.72 18.77 -2.60
CA ASP A 36 7.67 19.78 -2.10
C ASP A 36 7.63 19.89 -0.57
N GLU A 37 6.44 19.75 0.01
CA GLU A 37 6.17 19.82 1.45
C GLU A 37 6.86 18.69 2.23
N ASP A 38 7.07 17.53 1.63
CA ASP A 38 7.77 16.41 2.26
C ASP A 38 9.26 16.72 2.49
N ILE A 39 9.85 17.57 1.65
CA ILE A 39 11.28 17.90 1.67
C ILE A 39 11.55 19.08 2.61
N GLN A 40 10.59 20.00 2.71
CA GLN A 40 10.74 21.27 3.41
C GLN A 40 11.13 21.17 4.90
N PRO A 41 10.69 20.19 5.71
CA PRO A 41 11.10 20.05 7.11
C PRO A 41 12.61 19.90 7.27
N GLN A 42 13.24 19.02 6.49
CA GLN A 42 14.69 18.81 6.53
C GLN A 42 15.46 20.04 6.05
N MET A 43 14.94 20.69 5.01
CA MET A 43 15.49 21.95 4.52
C MET A 43 15.45 23.05 5.58
N THR A 44 14.37 23.10 6.35
CA THR A 44 14.20 24.04 7.47
C THR A 44 15.20 23.74 8.59
N ARG A 45 15.37 22.47 8.95
CA ARG A 45 16.36 22.03 9.96
C ARG A 45 17.79 22.39 9.57
N ARG A 46 18.10 22.44 8.28
CA ARG A 46 19.43 22.79 7.74
C ARG A 46 19.78 24.28 7.82
N ARG A 47 18.83 25.16 8.13
CA ARG A 47 19.04 26.63 8.06
C ARG A 47 19.94 27.13 9.21
N PRO A 48 20.88 28.06 8.94
CA PRO A 48 21.69 28.67 9.99
C PRO A 48 20.87 29.69 10.79
N GLY A 49 20.58 29.39 12.06
CA GLY A 49 19.84 30.25 12.99
C GLY A 49 18.34 30.39 12.66
N GLN A 50 17.47 30.35 13.67
CA GLN A 50 16.01 30.48 13.48
C GLN A 50 15.54 31.87 13.01
N SER A 51 16.44 32.86 12.88
CA SER A 51 16.14 34.28 12.65
C SER A 51 16.37 34.80 11.23
N ARG A 52 16.73 33.96 10.25
CA ARG A 52 16.85 34.38 8.84
C ARG A 52 15.52 34.20 8.09
N ASN A 53 15.21 35.10 7.15
CA ASN A 53 13.98 35.07 6.33
C ASN A 53 14.13 34.34 4.98
N GLU A 54 15.30 33.80 4.61
CA GLU A 54 15.46 33.01 3.38
C GLU A 54 14.74 31.67 3.49
N GLN A 55 13.50 31.57 3.00
CA GLN A 55 12.86 30.27 2.80
C GLN A 55 13.67 29.53 1.72
N ASP A 56 14.46 28.53 2.12
CA ASP A 56 15.05 27.54 1.23
C ASP A 56 13.91 26.65 0.71
N ALA A 57 13.05 27.24 -0.12
CA ALA A 57 11.88 26.61 -0.69
C ALA A 57 12.33 25.72 -1.85
N VAL A 58 12.15 24.42 -1.67
CA VAL A 58 12.41 23.41 -2.71
C VAL A 58 11.27 23.43 -3.70
N GLN A 59 11.62 23.28 -4.97
CA GLN A 59 10.68 23.09 -6.06
C GLN A 59 11.07 21.82 -6.82
N LEU A 60 10.20 20.82 -6.83
CA LEU A 60 10.26 19.69 -7.76
C LEU A 60 10.00 20.20 -9.18
N GLN A 61 10.82 19.76 -10.12
CA GLN A 61 10.77 20.20 -11.53
C GLN A 61 10.39 19.05 -12.48
N SER A 62 10.65 17.80 -12.08
CA SER A 62 10.41 16.60 -12.89
C SER A 62 10.37 15.35 -12.01
N GLY A 63 10.02 14.20 -12.60
CA GLY A 63 10.13 12.89 -11.95
C GLY A 63 9.02 12.56 -10.95
N VAL A 64 8.03 13.44 -10.81
CA VAL A 64 6.82 13.27 -9.99
C VAL A 64 5.60 13.68 -10.81
N GLU A 65 4.55 12.86 -10.78
CA GLU A 65 3.24 13.15 -11.40
C GLU A 65 2.12 12.55 -10.55
N ALA A 66 0.98 13.24 -10.47
CA ALA A 66 -0.14 12.87 -9.59
C ALA A 66 0.26 12.64 -8.11
N GLY A 67 1.34 13.28 -7.65
CA GLY A 67 1.87 13.11 -6.29
C GLY A 67 2.76 11.88 -6.07
N TYR A 68 3.16 11.15 -7.12
CA TYR A 68 4.00 9.96 -7.03
C TYR A 68 5.25 10.05 -7.90
N THR A 69 6.35 9.44 -7.43
CA THR A 69 7.57 9.31 -8.24
C THR A 69 7.33 8.44 -9.46
N LEU A 70 7.89 8.84 -10.60
CA LEU A 70 7.70 8.17 -11.89
C LEU A 70 8.78 7.11 -12.20
N GLY A 71 9.84 7.03 -11.40
CA GLY A 71 11.03 6.21 -11.73
C GLY A 71 12.03 6.92 -12.66
N THR A 72 11.62 8.04 -13.27
CA THR A 72 12.46 8.91 -14.10
C THR A 72 13.21 9.95 -13.25
N PRO A 73 14.24 10.63 -13.79
CA PRO A 73 15.01 11.62 -13.03
C PRO A 73 14.17 12.71 -12.36
N ILE A 74 14.41 12.93 -11.08
CA ILE A 74 13.78 13.99 -10.27
C ILE A 74 14.69 15.22 -10.26
N GLY A 75 14.19 16.32 -10.82
CA GLY A 75 14.83 17.63 -10.79
C GLY A 75 14.40 18.44 -9.57
N LEU A 76 15.36 19.05 -8.89
CA LEU A 76 15.15 19.92 -7.73
C LEU A 76 15.77 21.29 -7.98
N MET A 77 15.08 22.34 -7.54
CA MET A 77 15.58 23.71 -7.59
C MET A 77 15.25 24.47 -6.30
N VAL A 78 16.22 25.25 -5.81
CA VAL A 78 16.04 26.25 -4.75
C VAL A 78 16.59 27.58 -5.26
N ARG A 79 15.76 28.61 -5.31
CA ARG A 79 16.17 29.96 -5.73
C ARG A 79 16.95 30.66 -4.61
N ASN A 80 18.04 31.35 -4.98
CA ASN A 80 18.74 32.23 -4.04
C ASN A 80 18.05 33.61 -4.05
N LYS A 81 17.54 34.06 -2.90
CA LYS A 81 16.79 35.33 -2.78
C LYS A 81 17.65 36.49 -2.27
N ASP A 82 18.65 36.24 -1.40
CA ASP A 82 19.56 37.26 -0.88
C ASP A 82 20.90 37.31 -1.65
N HIS A 83 20.87 37.59 -2.95
CA HIS A 83 22.10 37.89 -3.69
C HIS A 83 22.61 39.29 -3.36
N ARG A 84 23.53 39.41 -2.38
CA ARG A 84 24.31 40.62 -2.12
C ARG A 84 25.72 40.48 -2.70
N PRO A 85 26.05 41.12 -3.83
CA PRO A 85 27.34 40.94 -4.50
C PRO A 85 28.56 41.54 -3.76
N HIS A 86 28.34 42.44 -2.79
CA HIS A 86 29.41 43.30 -2.25
C HIS A 86 29.94 42.92 -0.86
N ASP A 87 29.46 41.84 -0.24
CA ASP A 87 29.85 41.48 1.14
C ASP A 87 31.23 40.77 1.25
N TYR A 88 31.97 40.58 0.15
CA TYR A 88 33.20 39.76 0.11
C TYR A 88 34.41 40.40 -0.62
N THR A 89 34.41 41.71 -0.89
CA THR A 89 35.46 42.37 -1.70
C THR A 89 36.88 42.20 -1.13
N GLU A 90 37.02 42.06 0.19
CA GLU A 90 38.30 41.85 0.88
C GLU A 90 38.94 40.48 0.52
N THR A 91 38.15 39.52 0.04
CA THR A 91 38.61 38.17 -0.35
C THR A 91 39.13 38.08 -1.79
N ASP A 92 39.09 39.20 -2.52
CA ASP A 92 39.65 39.29 -3.87
C ASP A 92 41.18 39.40 -3.85
N ASP A 93 41.74 40.04 -2.83
CA ASP A 93 43.19 40.20 -2.68
C ASP A 93 43.83 39.08 -1.85
N TYR A 94 43.08 38.51 -0.90
CA TYR A 94 43.58 37.53 0.05
C TYR A 94 42.82 36.19 -0.03
N PRO A 95 43.52 35.04 -0.10
CA PRO A 95 42.91 33.76 0.22
C PRO A 95 42.58 33.71 1.71
N ARG A 96 41.34 33.33 2.05
CA ARG A 96 40.95 33.16 3.44
C ARG A 96 41.73 31.98 4.03
N PRO A 97 42.32 32.13 5.23
CA PRO A 97 42.99 31.03 5.89
C PRO A 97 42.06 29.81 6.01
N SER A 98 42.61 28.61 5.76
CA SER A 98 41.86 27.36 5.93
C SER A 98 40.60 27.19 5.05
N HIS A 99 40.43 28.03 4.02
CA HIS A 99 39.39 27.94 2.98
C HIS A 99 39.95 27.41 1.65
N ALA A 100 39.05 27.27 0.67
CA ALA A 100 39.37 26.69 -0.63
C ALA A 100 39.81 27.72 -1.68
N ASP A 101 39.92 29.01 -1.33
CA ASP A 101 40.10 30.10 -2.30
C ASP A 101 41.36 29.91 -3.17
N TRP A 102 42.51 29.66 -2.53
CA TRP A 102 43.77 29.41 -3.21
C TRP A 102 43.77 28.10 -4.00
N THR A 103 43.27 27.01 -3.39
CA THR A 103 43.29 25.70 -4.03
C THR A 103 42.34 25.61 -5.22
N TYR A 104 41.22 26.33 -5.20
CA TYR A 104 40.31 26.45 -6.34
C TYR A 104 40.94 27.28 -7.46
N LEU A 105 41.56 28.41 -7.12
CA LEU A 105 42.24 29.24 -8.11
C LEU A 105 43.38 28.47 -8.79
N LEU A 106 44.19 27.73 -8.02
CA LEU A 106 45.23 26.85 -8.57
C LEU A 106 44.66 25.72 -9.44
N LYS A 107 43.56 25.09 -9.00
CA LYS A 107 42.98 23.95 -9.70
C LYS A 107 42.32 24.33 -11.03
N TYR A 108 41.65 25.48 -11.07
CA TYR A 108 40.80 25.86 -12.20
C TYR A 108 41.27 27.10 -12.97
N GLY A 109 42.28 27.82 -12.46
CA GLY A 109 42.73 29.11 -13.02
C GLY A 109 41.75 30.27 -12.78
N ILE A 110 40.60 30.02 -12.16
CA ILE A 110 39.55 30.99 -11.88
C ILE A 110 38.85 30.67 -10.56
N LYS A 111 38.39 31.70 -9.86
CA LYS A 111 37.54 31.58 -8.65
C LYS A 111 36.26 32.40 -8.81
N ALA A 112 35.20 32.00 -8.10
CA ALA A 112 34.02 32.85 -7.97
C ALA A 112 34.37 34.09 -7.14
N SER A 113 33.99 35.28 -7.61
CA SER A 113 34.15 36.54 -6.87
C SER A 113 33.22 36.64 -5.67
N SER A 114 32.11 35.89 -5.70
CA SER A 114 31.08 35.87 -4.67
C SER A 114 31.45 35.01 -3.45
N GLY A 115 32.69 35.04 -2.97
CA GLY A 115 33.15 34.24 -1.83
C GLY A 115 33.31 32.74 -2.11
N GLY A 116 32.63 31.86 -1.34
CA GLY A 116 32.90 30.41 -1.32
C GLY A 116 32.55 29.62 -2.59
N GLY A 117 31.80 30.22 -3.54
CA GLY A 117 31.42 29.59 -4.81
C GLY A 117 30.85 28.18 -4.62
N ARG A 118 31.40 27.22 -5.37
CA ARG A 118 31.01 25.80 -5.33
C ARG A 118 31.44 25.07 -4.05
N SER A 119 32.47 25.56 -3.35
CA SER A 119 32.94 24.99 -2.07
C SER A 119 32.07 25.40 -0.87
N SER A 120 31.09 26.27 -1.09
CA SER A 120 30.19 26.78 -0.05
C SER A 120 29.30 25.69 0.51
N ALA A 121 29.00 25.77 1.81
CA ALA A 121 27.99 24.96 2.47
C ALA A 121 26.55 25.20 1.95
N ARG A 122 26.35 26.13 1.00
CA ARG A 122 25.07 26.24 0.25
C ARG A 122 24.84 25.02 -0.65
N GLU A 123 25.89 24.38 -1.16
CA GLU A 123 25.79 23.19 -2.01
C GLU A 123 25.06 22.03 -1.31
N THR A 124 25.15 21.96 0.03
CA THR A 124 24.49 20.90 0.81
C THR A 124 22.96 20.97 0.78
N ILE A 125 22.36 22.04 0.23
CA ILE A 125 20.93 22.09 -0.10
C ILE A 125 20.54 20.94 -1.01
N GLY A 126 21.30 20.71 -2.09
CA GLY A 126 21.02 19.61 -3.03
C GLY A 126 21.16 18.25 -2.36
N ARG A 127 22.11 18.10 -1.43
CA ARG A 127 22.34 16.88 -0.66
C ARG A 127 21.18 16.59 0.30
N VAL A 128 20.73 17.59 1.05
CA VAL A 128 19.65 17.43 2.04
C VAL A 128 18.32 17.15 1.36
N ALA A 129 18.01 17.87 0.28
CA ALA A 129 16.79 17.63 -0.48
C ALA A 129 16.77 16.22 -1.07
N ALA A 130 17.87 15.78 -1.70
CA ALA A 130 17.98 14.43 -2.24
C ALA A 130 17.99 13.33 -1.15
N GLY A 131 18.68 13.57 -0.04
CA GLY A 131 18.71 12.66 1.10
C GLY A 131 17.33 12.49 1.73
N THR A 132 16.51 13.53 1.75
CA THR A 132 15.12 13.45 2.26
C THR A 132 14.25 12.53 1.39
N ILE A 133 14.43 12.59 0.06
CA ILE A 133 13.74 11.69 -0.88
C ILE A 133 14.20 10.24 -0.68
N ALA A 134 15.51 10.02 -0.54
CA ALA A 134 16.08 8.70 -0.26
C ALA A 134 15.57 8.14 1.08
N GLU A 135 15.60 8.95 2.14
CA GLU A 135 15.16 8.56 3.46
C GLU A 135 13.66 8.21 3.49
N ARG A 136 12.83 8.98 2.77
CA ARG A 136 11.40 8.70 2.67
C ARG A 136 11.15 7.29 2.12
N TYR A 137 11.84 6.92 1.03
CA TYR A 137 11.74 5.57 0.48
C TYR A 137 12.22 4.52 1.49
N LEU A 138 13.38 4.75 2.12
CA LEU A 138 13.95 3.82 3.10
C LEU A 138 13.02 3.61 4.30
N LYS A 139 12.39 4.66 4.79
CA LYS A 139 11.40 4.60 5.88
C LYS A 139 10.15 3.82 5.46
N MET A 140 9.60 4.12 4.29
CA MET A 140 8.39 3.44 3.79
C MET A 140 8.62 1.97 3.46
N ALA A 141 9.74 1.63 2.81
CA ALA A 141 10.00 0.29 2.33
C ALA A 141 10.64 -0.63 3.39
N TYR A 142 11.45 -0.08 4.29
CA TYR A 142 12.26 -0.85 5.23
C TYR A 142 12.08 -0.44 6.70
N GLY A 143 11.34 0.63 6.99
CA GLY A 143 11.26 1.18 8.35
C GLY A 143 12.59 1.74 8.85
N VAL A 144 13.53 2.07 7.95
CA VAL A 144 14.83 2.62 8.34
C VAL A 144 14.65 3.98 8.98
N GLU A 145 15.34 4.19 10.09
CA GLU A 145 15.35 5.45 10.82
C GLU A 145 16.78 5.98 10.92
N ILE A 146 16.96 7.27 10.61
CA ILE A 146 18.27 7.92 10.62
C ILE A 146 18.19 9.15 11.52
N VAL A 147 18.91 9.10 12.63
CA VAL A 147 18.94 10.20 13.61
C VAL A 147 20.39 10.58 13.85
N ALA A 148 20.70 11.86 13.72
CA ALA A 148 22.00 12.40 14.12
C ALA A 148 21.85 13.47 15.19
N PHE A 149 22.90 13.66 15.98
CA PHE A 149 22.93 14.65 17.06
C PHE A 149 24.34 15.14 17.33
N VAL A 150 24.45 16.32 17.93
CA VAL A 150 25.74 16.88 18.34
C VAL A 150 26.23 16.15 19.59
N SER A 151 27.40 15.52 19.47
CA SER A 151 28.04 14.75 20.55
C SER A 151 29.17 15.51 21.25
N SER A 152 29.69 16.58 20.65
CA SER A 152 30.60 17.50 21.33
C SER A 152 30.66 18.88 20.68
N VAL A 153 31.01 19.89 21.49
CA VAL A 153 31.45 21.21 21.03
C VAL A 153 32.75 21.56 21.74
N GLY A 154 33.82 21.76 20.99
CA GLY A 154 35.16 21.94 21.55
C GLY A 154 35.56 20.76 22.43
N LYS A 155 35.88 21.03 23.71
CA LYS A 155 36.28 20.04 24.71
C LYS A 155 35.10 19.51 25.55
N ILE A 156 33.87 19.91 25.24
CA ILE A 156 32.68 19.51 25.98
C ILE A 156 32.04 18.35 25.22
N HIS A 157 32.06 17.17 25.82
CA HIS A 157 31.59 15.92 25.22
C HIS A 157 30.40 15.38 26.01
N ILE A 158 29.46 14.74 25.31
CA ILE A 158 28.50 13.86 25.98
C ILE A 158 29.28 12.72 26.65
N PRO A 159 28.94 12.32 27.88
CA PRO A 159 29.51 11.13 28.51
C PRO A 159 29.22 9.89 27.64
N ASP A 160 30.26 9.34 27.01
CA ASP A 160 30.13 8.18 26.12
C ASP A 160 30.81 6.90 26.65
N SER A 161 31.50 6.98 27.79
CA SER A 161 32.06 5.83 28.51
C SER A 161 31.93 5.99 30.02
N ALA A 162 31.84 4.88 30.75
CA ALA A 162 31.79 4.86 32.21
C ALA A 162 33.19 4.96 32.87
N GLY A 163 34.26 4.97 32.05
CA GLY A 163 35.66 5.08 32.47
C GLY A 163 36.62 4.94 31.28
N ASP A 164 37.92 4.91 31.55
CA ASP A 164 38.97 4.78 30.53
C ASP A 164 38.99 3.38 29.88
N ASP A 165 38.62 2.34 30.63
CA ASP A 165 38.59 0.95 30.16
C ASP A 165 37.28 0.58 29.43
N ASP A 166 36.30 1.48 29.41
CA ASP A 166 35.00 1.26 28.80
C ASP A 166 34.94 1.83 27.39
N LEU A 167 34.58 0.99 26.42
CA LEU A 167 34.50 1.40 25.02
C LEU A 167 33.30 2.33 24.77
N LEU A 168 32.16 2.01 25.39
CA LEU A 168 30.87 2.65 25.21
C LEU A 168 29.97 2.32 26.41
N SER A 169 29.49 3.34 27.11
CA SER A 169 28.61 3.12 28.26
C SER A 169 27.23 2.62 27.84
N GLU A 170 26.59 1.84 28.71
CA GLU A 170 25.22 1.37 28.49
C GLU A 170 24.23 2.53 28.40
N GLU A 171 24.43 3.60 29.15
CA GLU A 171 23.60 4.81 29.06
C GLU A 171 23.70 5.47 27.68
N TYR A 172 24.89 5.51 27.09
CA TYR A 172 25.08 6.08 25.75
C TYR A 172 24.47 5.19 24.66
N LEU A 173 24.56 3.86 24.81
CA LEU A 173 23.88 2.91 23.92
C LEU A 173 22.36 3.05 24.00
N GLN A 174 21.80 3.14 25.21
CA GLN A 174 20.36 3.33 25.43
C GLN A 174 19.88 4.68 24.88
N LEU A 175 20.67 5.75 25.07
CA LEU A 175 20.43 7.06 24.48
C LEU A 175 20.30 6.94 22.96
N MET A 176 21.27 6.31 22.29
CA MET A 176 21.26 6.12 20.83
C MET A 176 20.06 5.28 20.35
N HIS A 177 19.75 4.19 21.05
CA HIS A 177 18.69 3.27 20.65
C HIS A 177 17.30 3.93 20.68
N GLY A 178 17.01 4.77 21.68
CA GLY A 178 15.68 5.39 21.87
C GLY A 178 15.51 6.79 21.26
N LEU A 179 16.55 7.38 20.68
CA LEU A 179 16.52 8.80 20.30
C LEU A 179 15.63 9.07 19.09
N THR A 180 14.89 10.18 19.12
CA THR A 180 14.12 10.67 17.96
C THR A 180 14.60 12.05 17.52
N ARG A 181 14.25 12.46 16.30
CA ARG A 181 14.61 13.79 15.79
C ARG A 181 13.95 14.91 16.58
N GLU A 182 12.71 14.69 17.02
CA GLU A 182 11.97 15.64 17.85
C GLU A 182 12.74 15.93 19.12
N LYS A 183 13.27 14.89 19.78
CA LYS A 183 14.07 15.04 20.99
C LYS A 183 15.39 15.77 20.73
N VAL A 184 16.03 15.50 19.59
CA VAL A 184 17.26 16.21 19.18
C VAL A 184 16.98 17.68 18.92
N ASP A 185 15.83 18.02 18.31
CA ASP A 185 15.50 19.38 17.90
C ASP A 185 14.91 20.25 19.04
N GLU A 186 14.74 19.72 20.26
CA GLU A 186 14.25 20.46 21.43
C GLU A 186 15.17 21.63 21.85
N ASN A 187 16.47 21.57 21.52
CA ASN A 187 17.42 22.65 21.76
C ASN A 187 18.20 23.02 20.50
N ILE A 188 18.69 24.27 20.46
CA ILE A 188 19.36 24.83 19.28
C ILE A 188 20.72 24.17 18.98
N VAL A 189 21.38 23.60 20.00
CA VAL A 189 22.65 22.88 19.87
C VAL A 189 22.44 21.51 19.20
N ARG A 190 21.24 20.94 19.31
CA ARG A 190 20.89 19.57 18.89
C ARG A 190 21.65 18.48 19.64
N CYS A 191 21.84 18.69 20.93
CA CYS A 191 22.43 17.71 21.85
C CYS A 191 21.32 17.10 22.71
N PRO A 192 21.12 15.76 22.71
CA PRO A 192 20.02 15.13 23.44
C PRO A 192 20.29 15.00 24.95
N HIS A 193 21.53 15.26 25.39
CA HIS A 193 21.90 15.31 26.81
C HIS A 193 21.82 16.75 27.32
N GLN A 194 20.78 17.05 28.11
CA GLN A 194 20.41 18.43 28.49
C GLN A 194 21.54 19.19 29.20
N GLU A 195 22.17 18.60 30.22
CA GLU A 195 23.25 19.24 30.98
C GLU A 195 24.44 19.58 30.07
N THR A 196 24.81 18.66 29.17
CA THR A 196 25.90 18.92 28.22
C THR A 196 25.47 19.93 27.16
N ALA A 197 24.21 19.94 26.74
CA ALA A 197 23.69 20.90 25.76
C ALA A 197 23.83 22.34 26.26
N GLU A 198 23.53 22.61 27.54
CA GLU A 198 23.67 23.92 28.17
C GLU A 198 25.14 24.38 28.19
N LEU A 199 26.06 23.49 28.58
CA LEU A 199 27.50 23.76 28.56
C LEU A 199 28.02 24.00 27.12
N MET A 200 27.53 23.23 26.15
CA MET A 200 27.87 23.44 24.74
C MET A 200 27.34 24.77 24.22
N GLU A 201 26.13 25.18 24.60
CA GLU A 201 25.54 26.47 24.22
C GLU A 201 26.37 27.64 24.77
N GLU A 202 26.73 27.59 26.06
CA GLU A 202 27.63 28.58 26.67
C GLU A 202 28.96 28.66 25.91
N ARG A 203 29.55 27.51 25.57
CA ARG A 203 30.81 27.47 24.82
C ARG A 203 30.71 28.07 23.40
N ILE A 204 29.57 27.92 22.74
CA ILE A 204 29.28 28.57 21.44
C ILE A 204 29.13 30.08 21.64
N HIS A 205 28.43 30.52 22.69
CA HIS A 205 28.29 31.93 23.04
C HIS A 205 29.63 32.59 23.37
N GLU A 206 30.50 31.93 24.11
CA GLU A 206 31.87 32.39 24.36
C GLU A 206 32.66 32.56 23.06
N ALA A 207 32.63 31.58 22.15
CA ALA A 207 33.32 31.68 20.86
C ALA A 207 32.82 32.91 20.09
N LYS A 208 31.50 33.09 20.04
CA LYS A 208 30.87 34.24 19.37
C LYS A 208 31.24 35.57 20.01
N ALA A 209 31.23 35.66 21.35
CA ALA A 209 31.61 36.87 22.09
C ALA A 209 33.08 37.24 21.86
N ASN A 210 33.94 36.23 21.69
CA ASN A 210 35.35 36.39 21.36
C ASN A 210 35.61 36.59 19.86
N ASN A 211 34.58 36.82 19.04
CA ASN A 211 34.69 36.98 17.58
C ASN A 211 35.37 35.78 16.89
N ASP A 212 35.31 34.60 17.52
CA ASP A 212 35.96 33.36 17.12
C ASP A 212 34.91 32.29 16.76
N SER A 213 35.37 31.06 16.52
CA SER A 213 34.52 29.91 16.23
C SER A 213 35.06 28.63 16.86
N ILE A 214 34.20 27.62 16.96
CA ILE A 214 34.53 26.34 17.59
C ILE A 214 33.96 25.17 16.78
N GLY A 215 34.75 24.09 16.69
CA GLY A 215 34.36 22.83 16.07
C GLY A 215 33.67 21.88 17.05
N GLY A 216 33.52 20.62 16.64
CA GLY A 216 32.86 19.62 17.47
C GLY A 216 32.65 18.30 16.73
N THR A 217 31.81 17.44 17.30
CA THR A 217 31.48 16.13 16.71
C THR A 217 29.97 15.94 16.60
N VAL A 218 29.57 15.20 15.58
CA VAL A 218 28.19 14.73 15.37
C VAL A 218 28.21 13.20 15.39
N THR A 219 27.31 12.58 16.15
CA THR A 219 27.04 11.14 16.08
C THR A 219 25.81 10.92 15.21
N CYS A 220 25.82 9.88 14.39
CA CYS A 220 24.67 9.43 13.61
C CYS A 220 24.39 7.96 13.91
N VAL A 221 23.12 7.62 14.00
CA VAL A 221 22.61 6.26 14.19
C VAL A 221 21.61 5.95 13.08
N ILE A 222 21.76 4.79 12.46
CA ILE A 222 20.86 4.23 11.46
C ILE A 222 20.28 2.94 12.05
N ARG A 223 19.00 2.98 12.39
CA ARG A 223 18.26 1.84 12.93
C ARG A 223 17.50 1.12 11.83
N HIS A 224 17.23 -0.15 12.06
CA HIS A 224 16.46 -1.00 11.15
C HIS A 224 17.07 -1.07 9.73
N SER A 225 18.39 -0.89 9.61
CA SER A 225 19.08 -1.07 8.34
C SER A 225 18.93 -2.52 7.87
N PRO A 226 18.58 -2.77 6.59
CA PRO A 226 18.56 -4.11 6.04
C PRO A 226 19.90 -4.82 6.22
N VAL A 227 19.85 -6.14 6.47
CA VAL A 227 21.03 -7.00 6.55
C VAL A 227 21.58 -7.30 5.15
N GLY A 228 22.90 -7.35 5.00
CA GLY A 228 23.54 -7.71 3.74
C GLY A 228 23.73 -6.54 2.76
N LEU A 229 23.80 -5.29 3.24
CA LEU A 229 24.10 -4.11 2.44
C LEU A 229 25.60 -3.81 2.47
N GLY A 230 26.19 -3.51 1.31
CA GLY A 230 27.62 -3.16 1.17
C GLY A 230 28.38 -4.11 0.25
N GLU A 231 29.64 -3.76 -0.03
CA GLU A 231 30.56 -4.58 -0.83
C GLU A 231 31.72 -5.11 0.00
N PRO A 232 32.32 -6.26 -0.34
CA PRO A 232 33.36 -6.87 0.50
C PRO A 232 34.75 -6.22 0.42
N VAL A 233 35.06 -5.43 -0.63
CA VAL A 233 36.45 -5.00 -0.93
C VAL A 233 36.61 -3.48 -1.04
N PHE A 234 36.32 -2.88 -2.19
CA PHE A 234 36.61 -1.46 -2.44
C PHE A 234 35.50 -0.51 -1.97
N ASP A 235 34.27 -1.01 -2.02
CA ASP A 235 33.05 -0.24 -1.80
C ASP A 235 32.32 -0.72 -0.54
N LYS A 236 33.11 -1.10 0.48
CA LYS A 236 32.62 -1.42 1.82
C LYS A 236 31.69 -0.34 2.32
N LEU A 237 30.63 -0.72 3.02
CA LEU A 237 29.62 0.23 3.43
C LEU A 237 30.21 1.31 4.37
N GLU A 238 31.10 0.95 5.31
CA GLU A 238 31.80 1.93 6.14
C GLU A 238 32.69 2.87 5.32
N ALA A 239 33.28 2.40 4.22
CA ALA A 239 34.09 3.23 3.34
C ALA A 239 33.22 4.21 2.53
N LYS A 240 32.04 3.78 2.06
CA LYS A 240 31.06 4.65 1.40
C LYS A 240 30.49 5.69 2.36
N LEU A 241 30.16 5.29 3.60
CA LEU A 241 29.76 6.21 4.67
C LEU A 241 30.87 7.22 4.96
N ALA A 242 32.12 6.76 5.15
CA ALA A 242 33.26 7.65 5.36
C ALA A 242 33.45 8.64 4.21
N HIS A 243 33.38 8.18 2.96
CA HIS A 243 33.45 9.05 1.78
C HIS A 243 32.32 10.09 1.78
N ALA A 244 31.08 9.67 2.07
CA ALA A 244 29.93 10.55 2.16
C ALA A 244 30.13 11.63 3.23
N MET A 245 30.52 11.24 4.44
CA MET A 245 30.72 12.14 5.57
C MET A 245 31.91 13.07 5.35
N LEU A 246 33.06 12.55 4.92
CA LEU A 246 34.26 13.35 4.68
C LEU A 246 34.13 14.31 3.48
N SER A 247 33.10 14.14 2.65
CA SER A 247 32.76 15.08 1.58
C SER A 247 31.95 16.30 2.04
N ILE A 248 31.50 16.31 3.30
CA ILE A 248 30.76 17.43 3.89
C ILE A 248 31.75 18.56 4.22
N PRO A 249 31.40 19.85 4.00
CA PRO A 249 32.29 20.95 4.38
C PRO A 249 32.69 20.92 5.86
N ALA A 250 33.95 21.27 6.13
CA ALA A 250 34.57 21.33 7.46
C ALA A 250 34.83 19.98 8.16
N THR A 251 34.53 18.83 7.57
CA THR A 251 34.86 17.52 8.18
C THR A 251 36.36 17.22 8.16
N LYS A 252 36.83 16.51 9.18
CA LYS A 252 38.23 16.13 9.39
C LYS A 252 38.44 14.70 9.89
N GLY A 253 37.40 14.04 10.38
CA GLY A 253 37.49 12.67 10.89
C GLY A 253 36.16 11.94 10.76
N PHE A 254 36.26 10.62 10.66
CA PHE A 254 35.12 9.70 10.62
C PHE A 254 35.51 8.44 11.40
N GLU A 255 34.63 7.99 12.28
CA GLU A 255 34.79 6.80 13.10
C GLU A 255 33.50 5.99 13.05
N ILE A 256 33.58 4.68 12.92
CA ILE A 256 32.42 3.79 12.92
C ILE A 256 32.50 2.82 14.10
N GLY A 257 31.35 2.49 14.68
CA GLY A 257 31.30 1.60 15.84
C GLY A 257 32.06 2.18 17.02
N SER A 258 32.84 1.35 17.71
CA SER A 258 33.73 1.78 18.80
C SER A 258 34.90 2.67 18.35
N GLY A 259 35.04 2.94 17.06
CA GLY A 259 35.95 3.95 16.53
C GLY A 259 37.41 3.71 16.90
N PHE A 260 38.16 4.79 17.15
CA PHE A 260 39.57 4.68 17.54
C PHE A 260 39.74 4.06 18.94
N LYS A 261 38.79 4.27 19.88
CA LYS A 261 38.82 3.58 21.19
C LYS A 261 38.81 2.05 21.02
N GLY A 262 38.08 1.55 20.03
CA GLY A 262 38.06 0.14 19.66
C GLY A 262 39.42 -0.44 19.25
N CYS A 263 40.37 0.40 18.82
CA CYS A 263 41.73 -0.01 18.45
C CYS A 263 42.66 -0.20 19.66
N GLU A 264 42.24 0.22 20.86
CA GLU A 264 43.05 0.21 22.08
C GLU A 264 42.82 -1.05 22.94
N VAL A 265 41.85 -1.89 22.58
CA VAL A 265 41.45 -3.08 23.33
C VAL A 265 41.80 -4.39 22.59
N PRO A 266 42.08 -5.50 23.30
CA PRO A 266 42.31 -6.80 22.68
C PRO A 266 41.03 -7.36 22.04
N GLY A 267 41.20 -8.17 20.99
CA GLY A 267 40.07 -8.79 20.28
C GLY A 267 39.15 -9.65 21.15
N SER A 268 39.65 -10.25 22.23
CA SER A 268 38.82 -10.98 23.20
C SER A 268 37.79 -10.10 23.91
N LEU A 269 38.06 -8.79 24.03
CA LEU A 269 37.16 -7.80 24.59
C LEU A 269 36.41 -7.01 23.52
N HIS A 270 36.95 -6.89 22.30
CA HIS A 270 36.29 -6.17 21.20
C HIS A 270 35.25 -7.01 20.47
N ASN A 271 35.52 -8.29 20.21
CA ASN A 271 34.71 -9.10 19.31
C ASN A 271 33.23 -9.15 19.72
N ASP A 272 32.36 -8.94 18.73
CA ASP A 272 30.91 -9.02 18.88
C ASP A 272 30.42 -10.46 18.68
N ALA A 273 30.25 -11.20 19.77
CA ALA A 273 29.80 -12.59 19.72
C ALA A 273 28.35 -12.70 19.20
N PHE A 274 28.11 -13.60 18.23
CA PHE A 274 26.76 -13.88 17.76
C PHE A 274 25.94 -14.67 18.78
N MET A 275 24.67 -14.31 18.92
CA MET A 275 23.69 -15.00 19.74
C MET A 275 22.31 -14.96 19.07
N GLN A 276 21.43 -15.84 19.51
CA GLN A 276 20.01 -15.71 19.18
C GLN A 276 19.41 -14.59 20.04
N LYS A 277 18.83 -13.59 19.38
CA LYS A 277 18.14 -12.46 19.99
C LYS A 277 16.72 -12.89 20.42
N PRO A 278 16.05 -12.13 21.32
CA PRO A 278 14.71 -12.46 21.81
C PRO A 278 13.64 -12.61 20.72
N ASP A 279 13.80 -11.90 19.61
CA ASP A 279 12.93 -11.96 18.41
C ASP A 279 13.18 -13.21 17.54
N GLY A 280 14.13 -14.08 17.93
CA GLY A 280 14.51 -15.29 17.19
C GLY A 280 15.63 -15.08 16.18
N ARG A 281 16.06 -13.83 15.92
CA ARG A 281 17.11 -13.53 14.93
C ARG A 281 18.50 -13.85 15.41
N LEU A 282 19.38 -14.15 14.45
CA LEU A 282 20.81 -14.14 14.72
C LEU A 282 21.26 -12.69 14.74
N GLY A 283 21.93 -12.27 15.80
CA GLY A 283 22.50 -10.94 15.95
C GLY A 283 23.67 -10.99 16.90
N THR A 284 24.33 -9.86 17.13
CA THR A 284 25.49 -9.82 18.02
C THR A 284 25.13 -9.40 19.43
N LYS A 285 25.80 -9.95 20.44
CA LYS A 285 25.57 -9.63 21.86
C LYS A 285 25.91 -8.16 22.16
N THR A 286 26.98 -7.67 21.57
CA THR A 286 27.44 -6.28 21.61
C THR A 286 27.48 -5.73 20.18
N ASN A 287 27.63 -4.42 20.02
CA ASN A 287 27.65 -3.77 18.70
C ASN A 287 28.88 -2.89 18.48
N ARG A 288 30.07 -3.34 18.89
CA ARG A 288 31.31 -2.55 18.77
C ARG A 288 31.76 -2.37 17.32
N SER A 289 31.34 -3.27 16.43
CA SER A 289 31.51 -3.15 14.98
C SER A 289 30.67 -2.04 14.37
N GLY A 290 29.68 -1.51 15.08
CA GLY A 290 28.80 -0.44 14.59
C GLY A 290 27.90 -0.88 13.43
N GLY A 291 27.29 -2.06 13.54
CA GLY A 291 26.32 -2.59 12.58
C GLY A 291 26.92 -3.10 11.26
N ILE A 292 28.24 -3.02 11.08
CA ILE A 292 28.92 -3.39 9.82
C ILE A 292 30.10 -4.31 10.11
N GLN A 293 30.13 -5.47 9.45
CA GLN A 293 31.20 -6.45 9.56
C GLN A 293 31.65 -6.88 8.16
N GLY A 294 32.96 -6.84 7.91
CA GLY A 294 33.51 -7.21 6.60
C GLY A 294 33.05 -6.32 5.45
N GLY A 295 32.61 -5.09 5.71
CA GLY A 295 32.04 -4.20 4.70
C GLY A 295 30.54 -4.28 4.52
N ILE A 296 29.86 -5.17 5.27
CA ILE A 296 28.47 -5.56 5.05
C ILE A 296 27.65 -5.39 6.33
N THR A 297 26.42 -4.89 6.24
CA THR A 297 25.53 -4.75 7.40
C THR A 297 25.17 -6.10 8.01
N ASN A 298 25.28 -6.18 9.34
CA ASN A 298 25.01 -7.39 10.11
C ASN A 298 23.62 -7.41 10.79
N GLY A 299 22.89 -6.29 10.73
CA GLY A 299 21.52 -6.17 11.28
C GLY A 299 21.41 -5.53 12.65
N GLU A 300 22.52 -5.21 13.31
CA GLU A 300 22.49 -4.26 14.42
C GLU A 300 22.50 -2.81 13.92
N ASP A 301 22.24 -1.86 14.81
CA ASP A 301 22.25 -0.44 14.47
C ASP A 301 23.61 0.00 13.94
N ILE A 302 23.61 0.76 12.85
CA ILE A 302 24.84 1.37 12.35
C ILE A 302 25.02 2.68 13.09
N TYR A 303 26.18 2.89 13.71
CA TYR A 303 26.48 4.18 14.31
C TYR A 303 27.92 4.62 14.04
N PHE A 304 28.08 5.93 13.88
CA PHE A 304 29.36 6.55 13.55
C PHE A 304 29.43 7.99 14.05
N LYS A 305 30.65 8.48 14.22
CA LYS A 305 30.97 9.83 14.69
C LYS A 305 31.75 10.58 13.61
N ILE A 306 31.42 11.85 13.42
CA ILE A 306 32.03 12.74 12.41
C ILE A 306 32.63 13.94 13.13
N ALA A 307 33.90 14.22 12.85
CA ALA A 307 34.60 15.38 13.42
C ALA A 307 34.57 16.57 12.45
N PHE A 308 34.15 17.73 12.95
CA PHE A 308 34.12 18.99 12.23
C PHE A 308 35.12 19.98 12.85
N LYS A 309 35.98 20.57 12.01
CA LYS A 309 36.85 21.68 12.46
C LYS A 309 36.03 22.95 12.70
N SER A 310 36.61 23.88 13.45
CA SER A 310 36.08 25.23 13.60
C SER A 310 35.89 25.91 12.23
N PRO A 311 34.80 26.66 12.03
CA PRO A 311 34.62 27.55 10.89
C PRO A 311 35.83 28.46 10.67
N ALA A 312 36.33 28.54 9.44
CA ALA A 312 37.60 29.22 9.19
C ALA A 312 37.46 30.74 8.97
N THR A 313 36.25 31.22 8.64
CA THR A 313 35.97 32.66 8.61
C THR A 313 35.50 33.11 9.99
N ILE A 314 36.31 33.92 10.64
CA ILE A 314 36.06 34.52 11.96
C ILE A 314 36.14 36.05 11.85
N SER A 315 35.59 36.76 12.83
CA SER A 315 35.56 38.23 12.83
C SER A 315 36.84 38.85 13.39
N GLN A 316 37.75 38.03 13.93
CA GLN A 316 39.10 38.47 14.28
C GLN A 316 39.94 38.73 13.02
N GLU A 317 40.81 39.73 13.10
CA GLU A 317 41.83 39.99 12.07
C GLU A 317 42.80 38.82 11.97
N GLN A 318 43.05 38.35 10.76
CA GLN A 318 43.94 37.23 10.51
C GLN A 318 45.13 37.67 9.66
N THR A 319 46.33 37.49 10.18
CA THR A 319 47.57 37.66 9.41
C THR A 319 47.64 36.58 8.33
N THR A 320 47.76 36.98 7.08
CA THR A 320 47.83 36.10 5.92
C THR A 320 48.71 36.73 4.83
N ALA A 321 48.71 36.19 3.63
CA ALA A 321 49.38 36.77 2.47
C ALA A 321 48.39 36.95 1.32
N THR A 322 48.58 37.99 0.52
CA THR A 322 47.88 38.15 -0.77
C THR A 322 48.19 36.99 -1.71
N TYR A 323 47.42 36.84 -2.79
CA TYR A 323 47.73 35.85 -3.84
C TYR A 323 49.13 36.03 -4.46
N ALA A 324 49.72 37.24 -4.37
CA ALA A 324 51.10 37.52 -4.82
C ALA A 324 52.18 37.17 -3.76
N GLY A 325 51.80 36.63 -2.61
CA GLY A 325 52.71 36.25 -1.53
C GLY A 325 53.15 37.40 -0.61
N LYS A 326 52.58 38.60 -0.77
CA LYS A 326 52.86 39.73 0.13
C LYS A 326 52.05 39.60 1.41
N SER A 327 52.72 39.68 2.56
CA SER A 327 52.08 39.68 3.89
C SER A 327 51.04 40.81 4.03
N GLY A 328 49.93 40.51 4.69
CA GLY A 328 48.85 41.45 4.99
C GLY A 328 47.88 40.91 6.03
N VAL A 329 46.82 41.65 6.28
CA VAL A 329 45.79 41.32 7.27
C VAL A 329 44.46 41.22 6.56
N LEU A 330 43.77 40.10 6.76
CA LEU A 330 42.39 39.91 6.34
C LEU A 330 41.46 40.21 7.51
N ALA A 331 40.64 41.24 7.37
CA ALA A 331 39.64 41.66 8.36
C ALA A 331 38.24 41.43 7.78
N THR A 332 37.78 40.18 7.75
CA THR A 332 36.47 39.83 7.18
C THR A 332 35.32 40.47 7.97
N ARG A 333 34.58 41.35 7.32
CA ARG A 333 33.37 41.97 7.89
C ARG A 333 32.15 41.09 7.61
N GLY A 334 31.51 40.56 8.64
CA GLY A 334 30.28 39.78 8.45
C GLY A 334 29.79 39.02 9.67
N ARG A 335 28.56 38.51 9.59
CA ARG A 335 28.02 37.56 10.57
C ARG A 335 28.43 36.15 10.15
N HIS A 336 29.43 35.59 10.83
CA HIS A 336 29.89 34.23 10.62
C HIS A 336 29.26 33.28 11.64
N ASP A 337 29.17 32.01 11.28
CA ASP A 337 28.63 30.99 12.15
C ASP A 337 29.69 30.62 13.21
N PRO A 338 29.44 30.82 14.51
CA PRO A 338 30.41 30.46 15.54
C PRO A 338 30.58 28.95 15.68
N CYS A 339 29.62 28.14 15.22
CA CYS A 339 29.72 26.68 15.30
C CYS A 339 28.82 25.98 14.27
N VAL A 340 29.41 25.16 13.39
CA VAL A 340 28.67 24.52 12.28
C VAL A 340 28.00 23.19 12.66
N VAL A 341 28.33 22.58 13.80
CA VAL A 341 27.87 21.21 14.10
C VAL A 341 26.35 21.08 14.28
N PRO A 342 25.60 22.04 14.85
CA PRO A 342 24.14 21.91 14.92
C PRO A 342 23.50 21.89 13.53
N ARG A 343 24.05 22.69 12.60
CA ARG A 343 23.61 22.71 11.20
C ARG A 343 24.03 21.45 10.42
N ALA A 344 25.09 20.77 10.86
CA ALA A 344 25.59 19.58 10.20
C ALA A 344 24.67 18.36 10.40
N VAL A 345 23.90 18.30 11.49
CA VAL A 345 22.96 17.20 11.81
C VAL A 345 22.11 16.75 10.61
N PRO A 346 21.25 17.59 10.00
CA PRO A 346 20.43 17.17 8.86
C PRO A 346 21.25 16.85 7.60
N ILE A 347 22.48 17.38 7.48
CA ILE A 347 23.38 17.08 6.35
C ILE A 347 23.96 15.67 6.51
N VAL A 348 24.35 15.30 7.74
CA VAL A 348 24.85 13.97 8.09
C VAL A 348 23.76 12.92 7.86
N GLU A 349 22.54 13.16 8.36
CA GLU A 349 21.40 12.26 8.15
C GLU A 349 21.12 12.06 6.65
N ALA A 350 21.09 13.15 5.87
CA ALA A 350 20.87 13.09 4.43
C ALA A 350 21.95 12.29 3.70
N MET A 351 23.23 12.53 4.02
CA MET A 351 24.34 11.79 3.39
C MET A 351 24.32 10.30 3.77
N ALA A 352 23.88 9.97 4.99
CA ALA A 352 23.69 8.58 5.41
C ALA A 352 22.57 7.92 4.61
N ALA A 353 21.43 8.60 4.46
CA ALA A 353 20.30 8.12 3.67
C ALA A 353 20.70 7.82 2.21
N LEU A 354 21.49 8.71 1.59
CA LEU A 354 21.97 8.50 0.21
C LEU A 354 22.84 7.25 0.08
N VAL A 355 23.71 6.97 1.04
CA VAL A 355 24.56 5.76 1.02
C VAL A 355 23.72 4.50 1.20
N ILE A 356 22.81 4.49 2.17
CA ILE A 356 21.95 3.32 2.43
C ILE A 356 21.04 3.06 1.25
N MET A 357 20.45 4.10 0.65
CA MET A 357 19.57 3.96 -0.51
C MET A 357 20.30 3.37 -1.71
N ASP A 358 21.50 3.87 -2.02
CA ASP A 358 22.31 3.32 -3.12
C ASP A 358 22.65 1.84 -2.88
N ALA A 359 23.07 1.50 -1.65
CA ALA A 359 23.39 0.12 -1.27
C ALA A 359 22.16 -0.81 -1.34
N VAL A 360 20.97 -0.31 -0.96
CA VAL A 360 19.70 -1.04 -1.08
C VAL A 360 19.39 -1.36 -2.54
N LEU A 361 19.50 -0.38 -3.44
CA LEU A 361 19.21 -0.61 -4.86
C LEU A 361 20.19 -1.61 -5.48
N ILE A 362 21.49 -1.51 -5.14
CA ILE A 362 22.52 -2.44 -5.61
C ILE A 362 22.22 -3.87 -5.11
N GLN A 363 21.86 -4.01 -3.84
CA GLN A 363 21.56 -5.33 -3.28
C GLN A 363 20.27 -5.92 -3.86
N ASN A 364 19.25 -5.09 -4.09
CA ASN A 364 18.01 -5.52 -4.72
C ASN A 364 18.23 -5.93 -6.18
N SER A 365 19.10 -5.26 -6.95
CA SER A 365 19.41 -5.67 -8.31
C SER A 365 20.07 -7.05 -8.35
N ARG A 366 20.95 -7.36 -7.38
CA ARG A 366 21.53 -8.70 -7.23
C ARG A 366 20.49 -9.74 -6.86
N LYS A 367 19.64 -9.45 -5.88
CA LYS A 367 18.57 -10.38 -5.45
C LYS A 367 17.61 -10.68 -6.60
N ALA A 368 17.19 -9.66 -7.35
CA ALA A 368 16.31 -9.81 -8.49
C ALA A 368 16.95 -10.60 -9.64
N ALA A 369 18.23 -10.36 -9.94
CA ALA A 369 18.94 -11.15 -10.95
C ALA A 369 19.13 -12.61 -10.51
N ALA A 370 19.48 -12.84 -9.24
CA ALA A 370 19.67 -14.17 -8.68
C ALA A 370 18.37 -14.98 -8.61
N SER A 371 17.21 -14.34 -8.38
CA SER A 371 15.92 -15.04 -8.31
C SER A 371 15.47 -15.66 -9.63
N LEU A 372 16.12 -15.32 -10.75
CA LEU A 372 15.87 -15.91 -12.06
C LEU A 372 16.67 -17.21 -12.30
N LEU A 373 17.59 -17.54 -11.40
CA LEU A 373 18.43 -18.74 -11.50
C LEU A 373 17.82 -19.90 -10.68
N PRO A 374 18.15 -21.16 -10.99
CA PRO A 374 17.75 -22.31 -10.18
C PRO A 374 18.26 -22.22 -8.74
N GLU A 375 17.56 -22.86 -7.80
CA GLU A 375 18.01 -22.95 -6.42
C GLU A 375 19.36 -23.66 -6.31
N LEU A 376 20.23 -23.12 -5.45
CA LEU A 376 21.54 -23.68 -5.17
C LEU A 376 21.43 -24.85 -4.19
N ASN A 377 21.88 -26.04 -4.59
CA ASN A 377 22.04 -27.17 -3.68
C ASN A 377 23.47 -27.20 -3.12
N LEU A 378 23.72 -26.38 -2.10
CA LEU A 378 25.02 -26.23 -1.46
C LEU A 378 25.03 -26.85 -0.05
N PRO A 379 26.21 -27.26 0.45
CA PRO A 379 26.36 -27.67 1.84
C PRO A 379 25.86 -26.59 2.82
N PRO A 380 25.36 -26.96 4.02
CA PRO A 380 24.85 -26.00 5.00
C PRO A 380 25.85 -24.91 5.42
N SER A 381 27.16 -25.17 5.32
CA SER A 381 28.21 -24.18 5.60
C SER A 381 28.33 -23.08 4.54
N MET A 382 27.70 -23.26 3.38
CA MET A 382 27.80 -22.38 2.21
C MET A 382 26.45 -21.75 1.83
N ALA A 383 25.36 -22.12 2.50
CA ALA A 383 24.02 -21.63 2.23
C ALA A 383 23.39 -21.06 3.50
N LEU A 384 22.46 -20.12 3.34
CA LEU A 384 21.62 -19.70 4.45
C LEU A 384 20.76 -20.89 4.94
N PRO A 385 20.35 -20.91 6.22
CA PRO A 385 19.40 -21.90 6.73
C PRO A 385 18.13 -21.97 5.86
N PRO A 386 17.35 -23.06 5.86
CA PRO A 386 16.12 -23.14 5.08
C PRO A 386 15.18 -21.94 5.32
N LYS A 387 14.43 -21.49 4.31
CA LYS A 387 13.56 -20.29 4.38
C LYS A 387 12.64 -20.26 5.62
N LYS A 388 12.08 -21.40 6.01
CA LYS A 388 11.29 -21.56 7.26
C LYS A 388 12.03 -21.18 8.55
N MET A 389 13.36 -21.30 8.57
CA MET A 389 14.22 -20.81 9.67
C MET A 389 14.59 -19.34 9.47
N GLN A 390 14.84 -18.89 8.23
CA GLN A 390 15.13 -17.47 7.92
C GLN A 390 13.96 -16.53 8.22
N ASP A 391 12.72 -16.97 7.99
CA ASP A 391 11.50 -16.20 8.28
C ASP A 391 11.32 -15.92 9.79
N LYS A 392 12.02 -16.67 10.64
CA LYS A 392 12.13 -16.43 12.09
C LYS A 392 13.35 -15.58 12.48
N MET A 393 14.24 -15.28 11.53
CA MET A 393 15.57 -14.70 11.77
C MET A 393 15.80 -13.33 11.12
N THR A 394 14.81 -12.75 10.45
CA THR A 394 14.90 -11.40 9.88
C THR A 394 13.76 -10.55 10.43
N PRO A 395 14.04 -9.34 10.97
CA PRO A 395 12.96 -8.40 11.24
C PRO A 395 12.30 -8.06 9.91
N ARG A 396 11.02 -8.38 9.78
CA ARG A 396 10.19 -7.82 8.72
C ARG A 396 10.09 -6.32 8.99
N PRO A 397 10.25 -5.45 7.98
CA PRO A 397 10.00 -4.04 8.17
C PRO A 397 8.58 -3.83 8.71
N PRO A 398 8.34 -2.83 9.58
CA PRO A 398 7.02 -2.57 10.16
C PRO A 398 5.92 -2.28 9.11
N PHE A 399 6.30 -2.01 7.86
CA PHE A 399 5.38 -1.88 6.73
C PHE A 399 4.84 -3.21 6.15
N GLU A 400 5.19 -4.37 6.73
CA GLU A 400 4.44 -5.60 6.49
C GLU A 400 3.00 -5.55 7.02
N GLU A 401 2.53 -4.45 7.61
CA GLU A 401 1.09 -4.22 7.72
C GLU A 401 0.40 -4.13 6.35
N PHE A 402 1.07 -4.15 5.19
CA PHE A 402 0.42 -4.44 3.90
C PHE A 402 0.98 -5.70 3.19
N ALA A 403 2.03 -6.33 3.73
CA ALA A 403 2.63 -7.53 3.15
C ALA A 403 2.21 -8.83 3.84
N THR A 404 1.90 -8.82 5.14
CA THR A 404 1.28 -9.97 5.82
C THR A 404 0.00 -10.35 5.09
N PRO A 405 -0.15 -11.64 4.69
CA PRO A 405 -1.44 -12.16 4.32
C PRO A 405 -2.44 -11.78 5.42
N PRO A 406 -3.61 -11.23 5.08
CA PRO A 406 -4.70 -11.01 6.03
C PRO A 406 -4.84 -12.22 6.97
N ALA A 407 -5.13 -12.01 8.25
CA ALA A 407 -5.40 -13.13 9.16
C ALA A 407 -6.50 -14.01 8.52
N PRO A 408 -6.41 -15.35 8.57
CA PRO A 408 -7.46 -16.22 8.06
C PRO A 408 -8.80 -15.82 8.66
N LEU A 409 -9.89 -15.96 7.88
CA LEU A 409 -11.23 -15.73 8.38
C LEU A 409 -11.43 -16.53 9.69
N PRO A 410 -11.71 -15.87 10.83
CA PRO A 410 -11.91 -16.58 12.07
C PRO A 410 -13.16 -17.45 11.92
N THR A 411 -13.01 -18.76 11.80
CA THR A 411 -14.15 -19.67 11.56
C THR A 411 -15.17 -19.66 12.70
N ALA A 412 -14.78 -19.22 13.89
CA ALA A 412 -15.68 -18.96 15.01
C ALA A 412 -16.67 -17.79 14.78
N LEU A 413 -16.37 -16.89 13.84
CA LEU A 413 -17.23 -15.78 13.43
C LEU A 413 -18.12 -16.12 12.23
N LEU A 414 -17.93 -17.29 11.61
CA LEU A 414 -18.79 -17.71 10.52
C LEU A 414 -20.23 -17.93 11.03
N PRO A 415 -21.26 -17.55 10.25
CA PRO A 415 -22.64 -17.81 10.60
C PRO A 415 -22.89 -19.28 10.90
N ASP A 416 -23.77 -19.55 11.87
CA ASP A 416 -24.16 -20.91 12.25
C ASP A 416 -24.60 -21.72 11.02
N GLN A 417 -23.90 -22.82 10.76
CA GLN A 417 -24.16 -23.71 9.63
C GLN A 417 -25.53 -24.39 9.76
N ASP A 418 -26.06 -24.53 10.97
CA ASP A 418 -27.36 -25.14 11.25
C ASP A 418 -28.53 -24.14 11.13
N SER A 419 -28.22 -22.85 10.92
CA SER A 419 -29.22 -21.82 10.66
C SER A 419 -30.01 -22.11 9.38
N GLN A 420 -31.33 -21.99 9.47
CA GLN A 420 -32.25 -22.07 8.33
C GLN A 420 -32.35 -20.74 7.56
N ARG A 421 -31.67 -19.69 8.01
CA ARG A 421 -31.70 -18.35 7.41
C ARG A 421 -30.95 -18.33 6.07
N GLY A 422 -31.49 -17.58 5.11
CA GLY A 422 -30.85 -17.28 3.83
C GLY A 422 -29.66 -16.34 4.03
N LYS A 423 -28.62 -16.51 3.21
CA LYS A 423 -27.42 -15.67 3.22
C LYS A 423 -27.60 -14.43 2.36
N VAL A 424 -26.86 -13.38 2.67
CA VAL A 424 -26.74 -12.16 1.87
C VAL A 424 -25.33 -12.10 1.28
N LEU A 425 -25.26 -12.26 -0.03
CA LEU A 425 -24.06 -12.06 -0.82
C LEU A 425 -24.11 -10.69 -1.49
N VAL A 426 -22.98 -9.99 -1.51
CA VAL A 426 -22.82 -8.74 -2.26
C VAL A 426 -21.80 -8.95 -3.36
N CYS A 427 -22.18 -8.67 -4.60
CA CYS A 427 -21.29 -8.63 -5.74
C CYS A 427 -21.10 -7.17 -6.13
N HIS A 428 -19.96 -6.60 -5.74
CA HIS A 428 -19.76 -5.16 -5.79
C HIS A 428 -19.15 -4.72 -7.11
N ASP A 429 -20.02 -4.31 -8.03
CA ASP A 429 -19.67 -3.69 -9.31
C ASP A 429 -19.69 -2.17 -9.16
N TYR A 430 -18.50 -1.56 -9.16
CA TYR A 430 -18.27 -0.13 -8.99
C TYR A 430 -17.52 0.44 -10.19
N LYS A 431 -18.07 1.48 -10.82
CA LYS A 431 -17.50 2.06 -12.04
C LYS A 431 -16.10 2.66 -11.80
N GLY A 432 -15.10 2.08 -12.45
CA GLY A 432 -13.69 2.46 -12.29
C GLY A 432 -12.87 1.40 -11.53
N GLY A 433 -13.55 0.45 -10.90
CA GLY A 433 -12.96 -0.60 -10.08
C GLY A 433 -12.49 -0.09 -8.72
N TYR A 434 -12.35 -1.00 -7.77
CA TYR A 434 -11.77 -0.70 -6.45
C TYR A 434 -10.25 -0.65 -6.55
N ARG A 435 -9.68 0.53 -6.76
CA ARG A 435 -8.22 0.66 -6.69
C ARG A 435 -7.81 0.94 -5.26
N GLU A 436 -6.88 0.16 -4.73
CA GLU A 436 -6.30 0.39 -3.38
C GLU A 436 -5.48 1.70 -3.30
N ILE A 437 -5.26 2.40 -4.42
CA ILE A 437 -4.47 3.63 -4.46
C ILE A 437 -4.94 4.53 -5.63
N GLY A 438 -5.27 5.79 -5.30
CA GLY A 438 -5.24 6.99 -6.15
C GLY A 438 -5.81 6.90 -7.56
N GLY A 439 -6.94 7.57 -7.81
CA GLY A 439 -7.43 7.84 -9.16
C GLY A 439 -8.94 7.77 -9.36
N ASP A 440 -9.72 7.40 -8.34
CA ASP A 440 -11.14 7.69 -8.34
C ASP A 440 -11.39 9.01 -7.60
N GLU A 441 -11.99 9.98 -8.27
CA GLU A 441 -12.41 11.27 -7.68
C GLU A 441 -13.33 11.11 -6.47
N ARG A 442 -13.86 9.90 -6.23
CA ARG A 442 -14.86 9.63 -5.20
C ARG A 442 -14.35 8.92 -3.94
N GLU A 443 -13.15 8.32 -3.90
CA GLU A 443 -12.59 7.66 -2.69
C GLU A 443 -13.55 6.70 -1.94
N TYR A 444 -14.48 6.06 -2.65
CA TYR A 444 -15.52 5.20 -2.04
C TYR A 444 -14.94 3.91 -1.45
N THR A 445 -15.33 3.57 -0.22
CA THR A 445 -15.00 2.30 0.45
C THR A 445 -16.27 1.63 0.97
N PHE A 446 -16.38 0.32 0.81
CA PHE A 446 -17.50 -0.44 1.36
C PHE A 446 -17.34 -0.62 2.88
N GLU A 447 -18.28 -0.10 3.68
CA GLU A 447 -18.19 -0.10 5.16
C GLU A 447 -19.08 -1.19 5.82
N HIS A 448 -19.98 -1.83 5.06
CA HIS A 448 -21.09 -2.63 5.61
C HIS A 448 -20.83 -4.14 5.64
N PHE A 449 -19.56 -4.56 5.82
CA PHE A 449 -19.20 -5.99 5.86
C PHE A 449 -20.01 -6.76 6.91
N CYS A 450 -20.23 -6.18 8.09
CA CYS A 450 -21.00 -6.79 9.17
C CYS A 450 -22.49 -7.05 8.85
N SER A 451 -23.02 -6.48 7.76
CA SER A 451 -24.42 -6.65 7.34
C SER A 451 -24.62 -7.81 6.37
N ILE A 452 -23.55 -8.50 5.96
CA ILE A 452 -23.56 -9.49 4.88
C ILE A 452 -22.73 -10.73 5.22
N ASP A 453 -23.04 -11.85 4.57
CA ASP A 453 -22.35 -13.13 4.79
C ASP A 453 -21.17 -13.32 3.83
N THR A 454 -21.27 -12.77 2.62
CA THR A 454 -20.26 -12.96 1.57
C THR A 454 -20.10 -11.72 0.71
N PHE A 455 -18.87 -11.27 0.52
CA PHE A 455 -18.51 -10.17 -0.37
C PHE A 455 -17.73 -10.71 -1.57
N VAL A 456 -18.24 -10.50 -2.78
CA VAL A 456 -17.55 -10.82 -4.03
C VAL A 456 -16.92 -9.55 -4.57
N TYR A 457 -15.59 -9.54 -4.61
CA TYR A 457 -14.82 -8.47 -5.21
C TYR A 457 -14.82 -8.64 -6.74
N PHE A 458 -15.74 -7.92 -7.39
CA PHE A 458 -16.04 -8.10 -8.81
C PHE A 458 -15.22 -7.15 -9.70
N SER A 459 -14.74 -7.68 -10.82
CA SER A 459 -14.24 -6.88 -11.94
C SER A 459 -14.39 -7.67 -13.25
N HIS A 460 -14.29 -6.98 -14.39
CA HIS A 460 -14.34 -7.60 -15.71
C HIS A 460 -13.00 -8.22 -16.17
N HIS A 461 -12.02 -8.36 -15.26
CA HIS A 461 -10.76 -9.04 -15.56
C HIS A 461 -10.90 -10.57 -15.46
N ARG A 462 -10.10 -11.31 -16.25
CA ARG A 462 -10.10 -12.79 -16.28
C ARG A 462 -9.98 -13.39 -14.87
N VAL A 463 -9.02 -12.91 -14.07
CA VAL A 463 -8.81 -13.28 -12.67
C VAL A 463 -8.74 -12.00 -11.87
N THR A 464 -9.58 -11.88 -10.84
CA THR A 464 -9.56 -10.74 -9.91
C THR A 464 -9.39 -11.25 -8.49
N CYS A 465 -8.28 -10.91 -7.85
CA CYS A 465 -8.08 -11.17 -6.43
C CYS A 465 -8.58 -9.98 -5.60
N PRO A 466 -9.23 -10.20 -4.45
CA PRO A 466 -9.60 -9.11 -3.56
C PRO A 466 -8.36 -8.37 -3.03
N PRO A 467 -8.44 -7.05 -2.80
CA PRO A 467 -7.37 -6.28 -2.21
C PRO A 467 -7.20 -6.62 -0.71
N LYS A 468 -5.98 -6.53 -0.19
CA LYS A 468 -5.67 -6.99 1.17
C LYS A 468 -6.41 -6.20 2.24
N SER A 469 -6.61 -4.91 2.03
CA SER A 469 -7.37 -4.05 2.94
C SER A 469 -8.83 -4.53 3.05
N SER A 470 -9.48 -4.83 1.92
CA SER A 470 -10.84 -5.37 1.87
C SER A 470 -10.93 -6.74 2.52
N ILE A 471 -9.94 -7.61 2.31
CA ILE A 471 -9.91 -8.93 2.96
C ILE A 471 -9.88 -8.79 4.48
N ARG A 472 -9.02 -7.91 5.02
CA ARG A 472 -8.95 -7.69 6.46
C ARG A 472 -10.25 -7.11 7.02
N ALA A 473 -10.84 -6.13 6.34
CA ALA A 473 -12.10 -5.53 6.76
C ALA A 473 -13.23 -6.57 6.79
N ALA A 474 -13.33 -7.40 5.75
CA ALA A 474 -14.29 -8.49 5.68
C ALA A 474 -14.07 -9.52 6.81
N HIS A 475 -12.84 -10.01 6.98
CA HIS A 475 -12.53 -11.01 8.01
C HIS A 475 -12.73 -10.50 9.43
N ALA A 476 -12.41 -9.22 9.70
CA ALA A 476 -12.67 -8.58 10.98
C ALA A 476 -14.18 -8.49 11.29
N ALA A 477 -15.02 -8.40 10.25
CA ALA A 477 -16.48 -8.40 10.37
C ALA A 477 -17.10 -9.82 10.34
N GLY A 478 -16.29 -10.89 10.20
CA GLY A 478 -16.80 -12.27 10.06
C GLY A 478 -17.37 -12.58 8.68
N THR A 479 -17.08 -11.77 7.67
CA THR A 479 -17.60 -11.90 6.30
C THR A 479 -16.62 -12.65 5.41
N ALA A 480 -17.11 -13.64 4.66
CA ALA A 480 -16.29 -14.31 3.64
C ALA A 480 -16.06 -13.39 2.43
N ILE A 481 -14.85 -13.35 1.87
CA ILE A 481 -14.53 -12.54 0.70
C ILE A 481 -14.03 -13.38 -0.47
N LEU A 482 -14.68 -13.24 -1.63
CA LEU A 482 -14.39 -14.02 -2.83
C LEU A 482 -13.80 -13.14 -3.94
N GLY A 483 -12.85 -13.71 -4.69
CA GLY A 483 -12.41 -13.15 -5.97
C GLY A 483 -13.36 -13.53 -7.11
N THR A 484 -13.03 -13.12 -8.33
CA THR A 484 -13.78 -13.48 -9.54
C THR A 484 -12.89 -14.14 -10.59
N PHE A 485 -13.42 -15.17 -11.25
CA PHE A 485 -12.82 -15.83 -12.41
C PHE A 485 -13.82 -15.79 -13.57
N VAL A 486 -13.55 -14.93 -14.56
CA VAL A 486 -14.58 -14.46 -15.50
C VAL A 486 -14.19 -14.79 -16.94
N PHE A 487 -15.17 -15.26 -17.73
CA PHE A 487 -15.08 -15.44 -19.17
C PHE A 487 -16.14 -14.69 -19.94
N GLU A 488 -15.77 -13.52 -20.44
CA GLU A 488 -16.63 -12.65 -21.24
C GLU A 488 -15.92 -12.29 -22.56
N TRP A 489 -16.71 -11.90 -23.56
CA TRP A 489 -16.23 -11.41 -24.87
C TRP A 489 -15.45 -12.45 -25.70
N ASP A 490 -14.95 -12.04 -26.88
CA ASP A 490 -14.27 -12.94 -27.82
C ASP A 490 -13.02 -13.60 -27.20
N ALA A 491 -12.26 -12.86 -26.38
CA ALA A 491 -11.11 -13.39 -25.65
C ALA A 491 -11.51 -14.48 -24.64
N GLY A 492 -12.67 -14.33 -23.97
CA GLY A 492 -13.27 -15.37 -23.10
C GLY A 492 -13.48 -16.69 -23.81
N LYS A 493 -13.91 -16.65 -25.07
CA LYS A 493 -14.23 -17.85 -25.84
C LYS A 493 -13.00 -18.69 -26.19
N ALA A 494 -11.86 -18.07 -26.48
CA ALA A 494 -10.62 -18.79 -26.75
C ALA A 494 -10.09 -19.46 -25.48
N ASP A 495 -9.99 -18.71 -24.38
CA ASP A 495 -9.40 -19.18 -23.13
C ASP A 495 -10.22 -20.29 -22.47
N ILE A 496 -11.56 -20.22 -22.54
CA ILE A 496 -12.40 -21.29 -21.97
C ILE A 496 -12.23 -22.60 -22.72
N VAL A 497 -11.96 -22.54 -24.04
CA VAL A 497 -11.67 -23.72 -24.84
C VAL A 497 -10.33 -24.32 -24.42
N GLU A 498 -9.30 -23.51 -24.20
CA GLU A 498 -8.02 -24.01 -23.66
C GLU A 498 -8.17 -24.67 -22.28
N LEU A 499 -9.02 -24.12 -21.41
CA LEU A 499 -9.29 -24.70 -20.10
C LEU A 499 -9.93 -26.10 -20.18
N VAL A 500 -10.86 -26.29 -21.13
CA VAL A 500 -11.70 -27.50 -21.21
C VAL A 500 -11.30 -28.47 -22.33
N ALA A 501 -10.41 -28.07 -23.24
CA ALA A 501 -9.85 -28.92 -24.28
C ALA A 501 -8.64 -29.68 -23.72
N ALA A 502 -8.72 -31.01 -23.72
CA ALA A 502 -7.66 -31.87 -23.22
C ALA A 502 -6.60 -32.15 -24.30
N ASP A 503 -5.32 -32.02 -23.93
CA ASP A 503 -4.20 -32.70 -24.61
C ASP A 503 -4.20 -34.17 -24.17
N GLY A 504 -4.44 -35.12 -25.09
CA GLY A 504 -4.24 -36.54 -24.79
C GLY A 504 -4.94 -37.51 -25.74
N SER A 505 -4.12 -38.23 -26.51
CA SER A 505 -4.47 -39.26 -27.49
C SER A 505 -5.04 -40.57 -26.93
N ASP A 506 -5.27 -40.70 -25.62
CA ASP A 506 -5.47 -42.00 -24.96
C ASP A 506 -6.81 -42.11 -24.20
N GLY A 507 -7.95 -41.83 -24.85
CA GLY A 507 -9.28 -42.36 -24.47
C GLY A 507 -9.86 -42.04 -23.07
N PHE A 508 -9.09 -41.50 -22.14
CA PHE A 508 -9.46 -41.07 -20.79
C PHE A 508 -9.37 -39.55 -20.74
N ARG A 509 -10.51 -38.89 -20.50
CA ARG A 509 -10.60 -37.42 -20.45
C ARG A 509 -9.93 -36.88 -19.19
N THR A 510 -8.70 -36.37 -19.32
CA THR A 510 -8.06 -35.54 -18.29
C THR A 510 -8.41 -34.07 -18.55
N VAL A 511 -9.17 -33.45 -17.65
CA VAL A 511 -9.38 -31.98 -17.64
C VAL A 511 -8.08 -31.28 -17.22
N ASN A 512 -7.78 -30.11 -17.79
CA ASN A 512 -6.59 -29.34 -17.44
C ASN A 512 -6.74 -28.73 -16.04
N THR A 513 -6.08 -29.31 -15.04
CA THR A 513 -6.20 -28.87 -13.64
C THR A 513 -5.32 -27.68 -13.28
N ARG A 514 -4.35 -27.33 -14.14
CA ARG A 514 -3.31 -26.34 -13.84
C ARG A 514 -3.89 -25.00 -13.39
N TYR A 515 -4.93 -24.51 -14.07
CA TYR A 515 -5.58 -23.26 -13.70
C TYR A 515 -6.26 -23.33 -12.33
N ALA A 516 -6.93 -24.45 -12.03
CA ALA A 516 -7.56 -24.64 -10.72
C ALA A 516 -6.49 -24.65 -9.62
N ASP A 517 -5.39 -25.39 -9.83
CA ASP A 517 -4.29 -25.46 -8.87
C ASP A 517 -3.65 -24.09 -8.60
N MET A 518 -3.41 -23.30 -9.66
CA MET A 518 -2.89 -21.93 -9.52
C MET A 518 -3.86 -21.00 -8.79
N LEU A 519 -5.16 -21.09 -9.04
CA LEU A 519 -6.17 -20.30 -8.32
C LEU A 519 -6.23 -20.70 -6.84
N VAL A 520 -6.09 -21.99 -6.51
CA VAL A 520 -5.99 -22.47 -5.12
C VAL A 520 -4.75 -21.90 -4.43
N GLU A 521 -3.59 -21.93 -5.09
CA GLU A 521 -2.36 -21.34 -4.56
C GLU A 521 -2.52 -19.84 -4.31
N LEU A 522 -3.06 -19.09 -5.28
CA LEU A 522 -3.34 -17.66 -5.13
C LEU A 522 -4.27 -17.37 -3.95
N THR A 523 -5.31 -18.18 -3.78
CA THR A 523 -6.27 -18.03 -2.66
C THR A 523 -5.57 -18.22 -1.32
N ARG A 524 -4.73 -19.25 -1.21
CA ARG A 524 -3.97 -19.58 0.00
C ARG A 524 -2.90 -18.53 0.31
N GLU A 525 -2.20 -18.02 -0.72
CA GLU A 525 -1.16 -17.02 -0.54
C GLU A 525 -1.69 -15.65 -0.13
N ARG A 526 -2.89 -15.31 -0.60
CA ARG A 526 -3.53 -14.02 -0.34
C ARG A 526 -4.53 -14.06 0.81
N ASN A 527 -4.85 -15.24 1.35
CA ASN A 527 -5.81 -15.47 2.44
C ASN A 527 -7.20 -14.86 2.19
N PHE A 528 -7.84 -15.15 1.05
CA PHE A 528 -9.27 -14.88 0.84
C PHE A 528 -10.04 -16.20 0.71
N ASP A 529 -11.37 -16.16 0.63
CA ASP A 529 -12.23 -17.30 0.95
C ASP A 529 -12.83 -18.01 -0.28
N GLY A 530 -12.32 -17.75 -1.48
CA GLY A 530 -12.70 -18.49 -2.68
C GLY A 530 -13.12 -17.60 -3.85
N TRP A 531 -14.02 -18.10 -4.71
CA TRP A 531 -14.24 -17.55 -6.05
C TRP A 531 -15.69 -17.60 -6.51
N LEU A 532 -16.13 -16.54 -7.20
CA LEU A 532 -17.25 -16.58 -8.12
C LEU A 532 -16.73 -16.85 -9.55
N VAL A 533 -17.18 -17.94 -10.16
CA VAL A 533 -16.87 -18.27 -11.56
C VAL A 533 -18.01 -17.78 -12.45
N ASN A 534 -17.68 -16.88 -13.37
CA ASN A 534 -18.61 -16.35 -14.37
C ASN A 534 -18.16 -16.77 -15.77
N VAL A 535 -19.03 -17.44 -16.54
CA VAL A 535 -18.75 -17.79 -17.94
C VAL A 535 -19.90 -17.27 -18.79
N GLU A 536 -19.69 -16.16 -19.47
CA GLU A 536 -20.66 -15.49 -20.35
C GLU A 536 -20.27 -15.62 -21.83
N VAL A 537 -19.87 -16.82 -22.24
CA VAL A 537 -19.53 -17.16 -23.63
C VAL A 537 -20.10 -18.51 -24.03
N ASP A 538 -20.44 -18.67 -25.31
CA ASP A 538 -20.79 -19.98 -25.87
C ASP A 538 -19.57 -20.91 -25.89
N LEU A 539 -19.73 -22.15 -25.44
CA LEU A 539 -18.66 -23.14 -25.39
C LEU A 539 -18.45 -23.89 -26.73
N GLY A 540 -19.22 -23.55 -27.76
CA GLY A 540 -19.15 -24.18 -29.08
C GLY A 540 -17.97 -23.70 -29.93
N ILE A 541 -17.34 -24.62 -30.64
CA ILE A 541 -16.37 -24.36 -31.70
C ILE A 541 -17.11 -24.42 -33.03
N GLU A 542 -16.89 -23.41 -33.87
CA GLU A 542 -17.46 -23.36 -35.21
C GLU A 542 -16.96 -24.54 -36.06
N GLY A 543 -17.88 -25.26 -36.72
CA GLY A 543 -17.55 -26.46 -37.48
C GLY A 543 -17.44 -27.78 -36.68
N ALA A 544 -17.67 -27.78 -35.37
CA ALA A 544 -17.64 -28.98 -34.51
C ALA A 544 -18.99 -29.21 -33.78
N PRO A 545 -19.94 -29.97 -34.37
CA PRO A 545 -21.35 -30.01 -33.93
C PRO A 545 -21.63 -30.48 -32.49
N ASP A 546 -20.67 -31.12 -31.81
CA ASP A 546 -20.83 -31.63 -30.44
C ASP A 546 -19.92 -30.96 -29.41
N SER A 547 -19.09 -30.00 -29.82
CA SER A 547 -18.05 -29.46 -28.93
C SER A 547 -18.65 -28.73 -27.73
N ALA A 548 -19.76 -28.01 -27.90
CA ALA A 548 -20.40 -27.24 -26.84
C ALA A 548 -20.82 -28.11 -25.64
N ARG A 549 -21.51 -29.24 -25.90
CA ARG A 549 -21.90 -30.20 -24.84
C ARG A 549 -20.69 -30.88 -24.20
N LYS A 550 -19.67 -31.22 -25.00
CA LYS A 550 -18.44 -31.84 -24.49
C LYS A 550 -17.67 -30.88 -23.57
N HIS A 551 -17.55 -29.62 -23.97
CA HIS A 551 -16.92 -28.57 -23.19
C HIS A 551 -17.71 -28.24 -21.93
N ALA A 552 -19.05 -28.19 -21.99
CA ALA A 552 -19.88 -28.03 -20.80
C ALA A 552 -19.67 -29.17 -19.79
N ALA A 553 -19.62 -30.42 -20.26
CA ALA A 553 -19.34 -31.57 -19.40
C ALA A 553 -17.93 -31.51 -18.78
N ALA A 554 -16.92 -31.12 -19.58
CA ALA A 554 -15.56 -30.93 -19.10
C ALA A 554 -15.45 -29.79 -18.08
N LEU A 555 -16.18 -28.69 -18.29
CA LEU A 555 -16.25 -27.57 -17.35
C LEU A 555 -16.88 -28.00 -16.01
N VAL A 556 -17.95 -28.79 -16.03
CA VAL A 556 -18.53 -29.37 -14.80
C VAL A 556 -17.51 -30.24 -14.06
N SER A 557 -16.76 -31.09 -14.77
CA SER A 557 -15.69 -31.90 -14.17
C SER A 557 -14.56 -31.03 -13.61
N TRP A 558 -14.20 -29.95 -14.30
CA TRP A 558 -13.18 -29.00 -13.86
C TRP A 558 -13.62 -28.24 -12.60
N LEU A 559 -14.87 -27.76 -12.54
CA LEU A 559 -15.44 -27.11 -11.36
C LEU A 559 -15.46 -28.04 -10.15
N ALA A 560 -15.84 -29.30 -10.35
CA ALA A 560 -15.84 -30.31 -9.28
C ALA A 560 -14.42 -30.55 -8.75
N TYR A 561 -13.43 -30.62 -9.64
CA TYR A 561 -12.02 -30.68 -9.24
C TYR A 561 -11.61 -29.42 -8.46
N PHE A 562 -11.92 -28.24 -8.99
CA PHE A 562 -11.53 -26.96 -8.40
C PHE A 562 -12.13 -26.78 -7.00
N SER A 563 -13.43 -27.06 -6.83
CA SER A 563 -14.09 -27.01 -5.52
C SER A 563 -13.41 -27.96 -4.51
N ALA A 564 -13.13 -29.21 -4.93
CA ALA A 564 -12.47 -30.18 -4.07
C ALA A 564 -11.02 -29.80 -3.71
N ALA A 565 -10.26 -29.30 -4.68
CA ALA A 565 -8.87 -28.84 -4.48
C ALA A 565 -8.82 -27.62 -3.56
N LEU A 566 -9.73 -26.66 -3.78
CA LEU A 566 -9.84 -25.44 -2.98
C LEU A 566 -10.16 -25.75 -1.52
N LYS A 567 -11.16 -26.60 -1.26
CA LYS A 567 -11.54 -27.00 0.11
C LYS A 567 -10.48 -27.85 0.81
N ARG A 568 -9.73 -28.66 0.07
CA ARG A 568 -8.61 -29.42 0.63
C ARG A 568 -7.50 -28.48 1.12
N ALA A 569 -7.29 -27.36 0.44
CA ALA A 569 -6.31 -26.36 0.85
C ALA A 569 -6.85 -25.40 1.92
N ILE A 570 -8.14 -25.03 1.83
CA ILE A 570 -8.80 -24.02 2.65
C ILE A 570 -10.20 -24.54 3.00
N PRO A 571 -10.39 -25.21 4.16
CA PRO A 571 -11.61 -25.95 4.47
C PRO A 571 -12.92 -25.18 4.39
N HIS A 572 -12.89 -23.86 4.66
CA HIS A 572 -14.06 -22.98 4.65
C HIS A 572 -14.28 -22.25 3.32
N ALA A 573 -13.39 -22.42 2.33
CA ALA A 573 -13.48 -21.69 1.08
C ALA A 573 -14.70 -22.11 0.23
N GLN A 574 -15.23 -21.17 -0.54
CA GLN A 574 -16.45 -21.31 -1.33
C GLN A 574 -16.16 -21.11 -2.82
N LEU A 575 -16.73 -22.00 -3.65
CA LEU A 575 -16.78 -21.84 -5.10
C LEU A 575 -18.23 -21.61 -5.53
N LEU A 576 -18.52 -20.45 -6.10
CA LEU A 576 -19.85 -20.11 -6.59
C LEU A 576 -19.89 -20.11 -8.12
N TRP A 577 -20.98 -20.60 -8.70
CA TRP A 577 -21.22 -20.59 -10.15
C TRP A 577 -22.23 -19.50 -10.52
N TYR A 578 -21.94 -18.69 -11.53
CA TYR A 578 -22.91 -17.75 -12.08
C TYR A 578 -23.74 -18.39 -13.21
N ASP A 579 -25.06 -18.19 -13.16
CA ASP A 579 -26.06 -18.82 -14.05
C ASP A 579 -26.09 -18.20 -15.46
N ALA A 580 -24.99 -18.33 -16.21
CA ALA A 580 -24.90 -17.81 -17.58
C ALA A 580 -24.88 -18.92 -18.65
N VAL A 581 -24.29 -20.09 -18.37
CA VAL A 581 -24.14 -21.18 -19.35
C VAL A 581 -24.88 -22.45 -18.93
N THR A 582 -25.48 -23.12 -19.92
CA THR A 582 -26.23 -24.37 -19.74
C THR A 582 -25.37 -25.62 -20.00
N ILE A 583 -25.86 -26.80 -19.60
CA ILE A 583 -25.25 -28.11 -19.93
C ILE A 583 -25.12 -28.37 -21.44
N GLU A 584 -25.84 -27.60 -22.26
CA GLU A 584 -25.71 -27.66 -23.72
C GLU A 584 -24.50 -26.87 -24.24
N GLY A 585 -23.78 -26.18 -23.35
CA GLY A 585 -22.68 -25.27 -23.66
C GLY A 585 -23.15 -23.98 -24.31
N LYS A 586 -24.41 -23.60 -24.10
CA LYS A 586 -25.01 -22.38 -24.65
C LYS A 586 -25.10 -21.28 -23.62
N LEU A 587 -24.71 -20.07 -24.02
CA LEU A 587 -24.87 -18.83 -23.26
C LEU A 587 -26.37 -18.48 -23.16
N ARG A 588 -26.96 -18.79 -22.01
CA ARG A 588 -28.37 -18.57 -21.73
C ARG A 588 -28.63 -18.57 -20.22
N TRP A 589 -28.87 -17.38 -19.66
CA TRP A 589 -29.28 -17.23 -18.27
C TRP A 589 -30.62 -17.91 -18.00
N GLN A 590 -30.68 -18.73 -16.93
CA GLN A 590 -31.90 -19.44 -16.55
C GLN A 590 -32.75 -18.67 -15.54
N ASN A 591 -32.13 -17.76 -14.79
CA ASN A 591 -32.73 -16.98 -13.70
C ASN A 591 -33.25 -17.85 -12.55
N CYS A 592 -32.92 -19.13 -12.53
CA CYS A 592 -33.38 -20.11 -11.55
C CYS A 592 -32.50 -21.35 -11.59
N LEU A 593 -32.52 -22.17 -10.53
CA LEU A 593 -31.93 -23.49 -10.61
C LEU A 593 -32.90 -24.43 -11.34
N ASN A 594 -32.42 -25.06 -12.41
CA ASN A 594 -33.17 -26.03 -13.17
C ASN A 594 -32.23 -27.13 -13.72
N HIS A 595 -32.76 -28.06 -14.52
CA HIS A 595 -31.96 -29.18 -15.03
C HIS A 595 -30.81 -28.76 -15.97
N PHE A 596 -30.86 -27.56 -16.55
CA PHE A 596 -29.83 -27.05 -17.46
C PHE A 596 -28.61 -26.46 -16.75
N ASN A 597 -28.72 -26.10 -15.47
CA ASN A 597 -27.59 -25.60 -14.67
C ASN A 597 -27.33 -26.43 -13.40
N LEU A 598 -28.18 -27.42 -13.10
CA LEU A 598 -28.04 -28.31 -11.94
C LEU A 598 -26.66 -28.96 -11.81
N PRO A 599 -26.02 -29.48 -12.88
CA PRO A 599 -24.68 -30.08 -12.73
C PRO A 599 -23.60 -29.08 -12.30
N PHE A 600 -23.69 -27.81 -12.70
CA PHE A 600 -22.76 -26.77 -12.24
C PHE A 600 -22.97 -26.45 -10.75
N PHE A 601 -24.24 -26.34 -10.32
CA PHE A 601 -24.59 -26.19 -8.90
C PHE A 601 -24.15 -27.39 -8.04
N GLN A 602 -24.19 -28.60 -8.58
CA GLN A 602 -23.70 -29.79 -7.88
C GLN A 602 -22.17 -29.83 -7.79
N ALA A 603 -21.47 -29.26 -8.78
CA ALA A 603 -20.02 -29.17 -8.78
C ALA A 603 -19.47 -28.04 -7.88
N CYS A 604 -20.32 -27.09 -7.46
CA CYS A 604 -19.95 -25.89 -6.71
C CYS A 604 -20.64 -25.82 -5.34
N ASP A 605 -20.22 -24.89 -4.50
CA ASP A 605 -20.82 -24.61 -3.18
C ASP A 605 -22.18 -23.94 -3.28
N GLY A 606 -22.39 -23.15 -4.33
CA GLY A 606 -23.66 -22.50 -4.59
C GLY A 606 -23.78 -21.99 -6.02
N ILE A 607 -24.95 -21.47 -6.34
CA ILE A 607 -25.25 -20.85 -7.62
C ILE A 607 -25.79 -19.44 -7.42
N PHE A 608 -25.25 -18.49 -8.17
CA PHE A 608 -25.76 -17.13 -8.32
C PHE A 608 -26.67 -17.10 -9.55
N CYS A 609 -27.98 -17.14 -9.32
CA CYS A 609 -29.00 -16.97 -10.35
C CYS A 609 -29.12 -15.51 -10.78
N ASN A 610 -29.18 -15.28 -12.09
CA ASN A 610 -29.31 -13.94 -12.66
C ASN A 610 -30.56 -13.18 -12.16
N TYR A 611 -30.48 -11.85 -12.15
CA TYR A 611 -31.46 -10.93 -11.53
C TYR A 611 -32.76 -10.72 -12.32
N TRP A 612 -33.03 -11.51 -13.37
CA TRP A 612 -34.26 -11.44 -14.19
C TRP A 612 -35.36 -12.45 -13.77
N TRP A 613 -35.26 -12.99 -12.57
CA TRP A 613 -36.19 -13.98 -12.04
C TRP A 613 -37.57 -13.40 -11.72
N ARG A 614 -38.54 -14.29 -11.47
CA ARG A 614 -39.94 -14.00 -11.13
C ARG A 614 -40.41 -15.03 -10.09
N GLU A 615 -41.55 -14.82 -9.44
CA GLU A 615 -42.03 -15.74 -8.39
C GLU A 615 -42.12 -17.21 -8.84
N GLU A 616 -42.53 -17.46 -10.09
CA GLU A 616 -42.58 -18.80 -10.67
C GLU A 616 -41.21 -19.50 -10.68
N HIS A 617 -40.12 -18.74 -10.84
CA HIS A 617 -38.75 -19.23 -10.81
C HIS A 617 -38.33 -19.66 -9.40
N LEU A 618 -38.75 -18.91 -8.37
CA LEU A 618 -38.53 -19.26 -6.97
C LEU A 618 -39.23 -20.60 -6.64
N ARG A 619 -40.50 -20.72 -7.02
CA ARG A 619 -41.31 -21.94 -6.79
C ARG A 619 -40.73 -23.15 -7.54
N ALA A 620 -40.34 -22.96 -8.80
CA ALA A 620 -39.74 -24.02 -9.61
C ALA A 620 -38.40 -24.51 -9.03
N THR A 621 -37.58 -23.59 -8.54
CA THR A 621 -36.31 -23.89 -7.87
C THR A 621 -36.54 -24.72 -6.61
N PHE A 622 -37.50 -24.32 -5.78
CA PHE A 622 -37.82 -25.03 -4.53
C PHE A 622 -38.30 -26.46 -4.81
N GLU A 623 -39.22 -26.64 -5.76
CA GLU A 623 -39.72 -27.97 -6.14
C GLU A 623 -38.63 -28.88 -6.71
N LEU A 624 -37.65 -28.32 -7.41
CA LEU A 624 -36.50 -29.10 -7.87
C LEU A 624 -35.60 -29.50 -6.69
N LEU A 625 -35.19 -28.55 -5.85
CA LEU A 625 -34.30 -28.81 -4.72
C LEU A 625 -34.87 -29.84 -3.76
N ARG A 626 -36.18 -29.78 -3.46
CA ARG A 626 -36.84 -30.77 -2.60
C ARG A 626 -36.64 -32.21 -3.09
N LYS A 627 -36.45 -32.40 -4.40
CA LYS A 627 -36.23 -33.72 -5.02
C LYS A 627 -34.75 -34.10 -5.12
N VAL A 628 -33.86 -33.14 -5.36
CA VAL A 628 -32.46 -33.44 -5.73
C VAL A 628 -31.42 -33.03 -4.68
N ALA A 629 -31.73 -32.04 -3.83
CA ALA A 629 -30.83 -31.50 -2.80
C ALA A 629 -31.60 -30.70 -1.73
N PRO A 630 -32.46 -31.35 -0.90
CA PRO A 630 -33.42 -30.67 -0.04
C PRO A 630 -32.80 -29.75 1.03
N GLY A 631 -31.53 -29.93 1.38
CA GLY A 631 -30.81 -29.08 2.36
C GLY A 631 -30.06 -27.89 1.76
N ARG A 632 -30.06 -27.70 0.44
CA ARG A 632 -29.20 -26.72 -0.24
C ARG A 632 -29.94 -25.46 -0.74
N ALA A 633 -31.11 -25.14 -0.18
CA ALA A 633 -31.81 -23.91 -0.57
C ALA A 633 -31.00 -22.64 -0.26
N LYS A 634 -30.30 -22.61 0.89
CA LYS A 634 -29.36 -21.52 1.25
C LYS A 634 -28.17 -21.36 0.32
N ASP A 635 -27.90 -22.34 -0.55
CA ASP A 635 -26.81 -22.29 -1.51
C ASP A 635 -27.25 -21.75 -2.88
N VAL A 636 -28.55 -21.42 -3.04
CA VAL A 636 -29.09 -20.76 -4.23
C VAL A 636 -29.29 -19.27 -3.93
N TYR A 637 -28.49 -18.45 -4.58
CA TYR A 637 -28.50 -17.00 -4.45
C TYR A 637 -29.29 -16.38 -5.61
N PHE A 638 -30.43 -15.77 -5.32
CA PHE A 638 -31.18 -15.01 -6.32
C PHE A 638 -30.64 -13.59 -6.44
N GLY A 639 -30.21 -13.24 -7.64
CA GLY A 639 -29.65 -11.94 -7.96
C GLY A 639 -30.65 -10.79 -7.84
N ILE A 640 -30.18 -9.64 -7.36
CA ILE A 640 -30.91 -8.38 -7.37
C ILE A 640 -29.93 -7.34 -7.91
N ASP A 641 -30.24 -6.72 -9.04
CA ASP A 641 -29.49 -5.56 -9.50
C ASP A 641 -30.00 -4.31 -8.77
N VAL A 642 -29.15 -3.69 -7.96
CA VAL A 642 -29.52 -2.52 -7.16
C VAL A 642 -29.81 -1.31 -8.05
N PHE A 643 -29.30 -1.23 -9.28
CA PHE A 643 -29.77 -0.22 -10.25
C PHE A 643 -31.20 -0.50 -10.77
N GLY A 644 -31.76 -1.66 -10.44
CA GLY A 644 -33.15 -2.04 -10.71
C GLY A 644 -33.38 -2.53 -12.14
N ARG A 645 -32.33 -2.93 -12.87
CA ARG A 645 -32.46 -3.51 -14.22
C ARG A 645 -32.94 -4.95 -14.11
N GLY A 646 -34.10 -5.27 -14.69
CA GLY A 646 -34.61 -6.64 -14.75
C GLY A 646 -35.10 -7.24 -13.42
N THR A 647 -34.87 -6.54 -12.30
CA THR A 647 -35.07 -7.03 -10.93
C THR A 647 -36.54 -7.03 -10.54
N TYR A 648 -36.98 -8.12 -9.91
CA TYR A 648 -38.32 -8.26 -9.39
C TYR A 648 -38.62 -7.19 -8.33
N ALA A 649 -39.81 -6.58 -8.40
CA ALA A 649 -40.33 -5.58 -7.45
C ALA A 649 -39.50 -4.30 -7.22
N GLY A 650 -38.29 -4.14 -7.79
CA GLY A 650 -37.57 -2.88 -7.67
C GLY A 650 -36.04 -3.00 -7.65
N GLY A 651 -35.40 -1.86 -7.45
CA GLY A 651 -33.98 -1.70 -7.14
C GLY A 651 -33.86 -0.46 -6.25
N GLY A 652 -32.63 -0.02 -5.95
CA GLY A 652 -32.35 1.09 -5.05
C GLY A 652 -32.93 0.80 -3.66
N PHE A 653 -33.56 1.81 -3.05
CA PHE A 653 -34.19 1.64 -1.73
C PHE A 653 -35.38 0.67 -1.69
N GLU A 654 -35.87 0.17 -2.83
CA GLU A 654 -36.93 -0.86 -2.87
C GLU A 654 -36.38 -2.29 -2.99
N THR A 655 -35.06 -2.46 -2.96
CA THR A 655 -34.37 -3.76 -3.00
C THR A 655 -34.90 -4.75 -1.96
N TRP A 656 -35.29 -4.27 -0.78
CA TRP A 656 -35.86 -5.08 0.30
C TRP A 656 -37.09 -5.90 -0.12
N ARG A 657 -37.86 -5.46 -1.14
CA ARG A 657 -39.04 -6.20 -1.63
C ARG A 657 -38.65 -7.50 -2.29
N ALA A 658 -37.60 -7.46 -3.12
CA ALA A 658 -37.05 -8.65 -3.76
C ALA A 658 -36.44 -9.59 -2.71
N MET A 659 -35.71 -9.06 -1.73
CA MET A 659 -35.16 -9.84 -0.61
C MET A 659 -36.26 -10.55 0.18
N HIS A 660 -37.35 -9.83 0.47
CA HIS A 660 -38.52 -10.39 1.15
C HIS A 660 -39.17 -11.51 0.32
N ALA A 661 -39.35 -11.31 -0.98
CA ALA A 661 -39.93 -12.34 -1.86
C ALA A 661 -39.05 -13.61 -1.95
N ILE A 662 -37.73 -13.45 -1.98
CA ILE A 662 -36.77 -14.57 -1.96
C ILE A 662 -36.88 -15.35 -0.64
N ARG A 663 -36.92 -14.63 0.49
CA ARG A 663 -37.01 -15.22 1.83
C ARG A 663 -38.30 -16.02 2.04
N GLU A 664 -39.44 -15.45 1.62
CA GLU A 664 -40.76 -16.07 1.80
C GLU A 664 -41.08 -17.15 0.76
N ALA A 665 -40.18 -17.43 -0.18
CA ALA A 665 -40.41 -18.39 -1.25
C ALA A 665 -40.40 -19.85 -0.76
N THR A 666 -39.80 -20.12 0.39
CA THR A 666 -39.71 -21.44 0.99
C THR A 666 -40.70 -21.57 2.16
N PRO A 667 -41.36 -22.74 2.35
CA PRO A 667 -42.25 -22.95 3.49
C PRO A 667 -41.54 -22.74 4.82
N ALA A 668 -42.28 -22.22 5.81
CA ALA A 668 -41.77 -22.03 7.16
C ALA A 668 -41.14 -23.32 7.73
N GLY A 669 -39.92 -23.20 8.28
CA GLY A 669 -39.14 -24.33 8.80
C GLY A 669 -38.30 -25.07 7.75
N SER A 670 -38.37 -24.69 6.47
CA SER A 670 -37.39 -25.10 5.45
C SER A 670 -36.23 -24.09 5.39
N PRO A 671 -35.04 -24.47 4.89
CA PRO A 671 -33.97 -23.51 4.67
C PRO A 671 -34.40 -22.46 3.65
N GLU A 672 -34.20 -21.19 3.97
CA GLU A 672 -34.53 -20.05 3.10
C GLU A 672 -33.57 -19.99 1.90
N PHE A 673 -34.01 -19.37 0.80
CA PHE A 673 -33.10 -19.00 -0.28
C PHE A 673 -32.21 -17.82 0.10
N SER A 674 -31.05 -17.74 -0.54
CA SER A 674 -30.10 -16.64 -0.35
C SER A 674 -30.31 -15.53 -1.37
N THR A 675 -29.85 -14.33 -1.04
CA THR A 675 -29.90 -13.15 -1.92
C THR A 675 -28.49 -12.80 -2.39
N ALA A 676 -28.33 -12.43 -3.66
CA ALA A 676 -27.12 -11.80 -4.18
C ALA A 676 -27.41 -10.36 -4.66
N LEU A 677 -26.94 -9.36 -3.91
CA LEU A 677 -27.05 -7.95 -4.29
C LEU A 677 -25.92 -7.58 -5.26
N PHE A 678 -26.28 -7.22 -6.49
CA PHE A 678 -25.36 -6.79 -7.52
C PHE A 678 -25.34 -5.27 -7.65
N ALA A 679 -24.14 -4.70 -7.78
CA ALA A 679 -23.90 -3.29 -8.01
C ALA A 679 -24.50 -2.32 -6.96
N PRO A 680 -24.30 -2.54 -5.64
CA PRO A 680 -24.76 -1.60 -4.61
C PRO A 680 -24.02 -0.26 -4.66
N GLY A 681 -22.95 -0.12 -5.46
CA GLY A 681 -22.36 1.18 -5.81
C GLY A 681 -23.38 2.19 -6.36
N TRP A 682 -24.58 1.75 -6.74
CA TRP A 682 -25.75 2.60 -6.94
C TRP A 682 -25.90 3.72 -5.89
N THR A 683 -25.62 3.45 -4.60
CA THR A 683 -25.76 4.48 -3.54
C THR A 683 -24.87 5.69 -3.77
N VAL A 684 -23.75 5.58 -4.47
CA VAL A 684 -22.87 6.70 -4.83
C VAL A 684 -22.98 7.10 -6.30
N GLU A 685 -23.30 6.15 -7.18
CA GLU A 685 -23.24 6.33 -8.64
C GLU A 685 -24.56 6.75 -9.28
N ALA A 686 -25.68 6.63 -8.57
CA ALA A 686 -26.97 6.96 -9.13
C ALA A 686 -27.10 8.48 -9.33
N GLU A 687 -27.19 8.91 -10.59
CA GLU A 687 -27.47 10.31 -10.96
C GLU A 687 -28.72 10.85 -10.24
N SER A 688 -29.69 9.99 -9.95
CA SER A 688 -30.93 10.35 -9.25
C SER A 688 -30.73 10.75 -7.78
N LEU A 689 -29.64 10.34 -7.15
CA LEU A 689 -29.30 10.69 -5.76
C LEU A 689 -28.41 11.94 -5.67
N GLN A 690 -27.79 12.34 -6.78
CA GLN A 690 -26.91 13.52 -6.85
C GLN A 690 -25.81 13.54 -5.79
N HIS A 691 -25.31 12.36 -5.40
CA HIS A 691 -24.23 12.24 -4.44
C HIS A 691 -22.89 12.68 -5.04
N SER A 692 -22.06 13.29 -4.20
CA SER A 692 -20.68 13.66 -4.50
C SER A 692 -19.84 13.45 -3.25
N LEU A 693 -18.63 12.94 -3.41
CA LEU A 693 -17.67 12.74 -2.31
C LEU A 693 -16.60 13.85 -2.28
N THR A 694 -16.82 14.95 -3.02
CA THR A 694 -15.87 16.07 -3.16
C THR A 694 -15.96 17.14 -2.07
N SER A 695 -16.87 17.01 -1.10
CA SER A 695 -16.98 17.94 0.03
C SER A 695 -17.55 17.22 1.27
N PRO A 696 -17.22 17.68 2.49
CA PRO A 696 -17.73 17.08 3.73
C PRO A 696 -19.26 16.97 3.79
N ASP A 697 -19.98 18.01 3.37
CA ASP A 697 -21.45 18.02 3.40
C ASP A 697 -22.06 17.04 2.38
N ALA A 698 -21.47 16.95 1.19
CA ALA A 698 -21.93 16.00 0.18
C ALA A 698 -21.63 14.55 0.58
N HIS A 699 -20.47 14.31 1.19
CA HIS A 699 -20.10 13.02 1.77
C HIS A 699 -21.03 12.63 2.93
N ALA A 700 -21.39 13.56 3.81
CA ALA A 700 -22.31 13.32 4.92
C ALA A 700 -23.72 12.93 4.43
N ARG A 701 -24.21 13.55 3.35
CA ARG A 701 -25.50 13.19 2.72
C ARG A 701 -25.46 11.79 2.11
N TRP A 702 -24.43 11.47 1.34
CA TRP A 702 -24.24 10.12 0.81
C TRP A 702 -24.21 9.08 1.93
N ARG A 703 -23.42 9.32 2.99
CA ARG A 703 -23.31 8.39 4.12
C ARG A 703 -24.62 8.16 4.86
N ALA A 704 -25.51 9.16 4.92
CA ALA A 704 -26.83 9.00 5.51
C ALA A 704 -27.72 8.09 4.65
N ASP A 705 -27.72 8.29 3.34
CA ASP A 705 -28.52 7.50 2.39
C ASP A 705 -27.95 6.07 2.20
N ASP A 706 -26.63 5.91 2.24
CA ASP A 706 -25.96 4.61 2.21
C ASP A 706 -26.27 3.80 3.48
N ARG A 707 -26.19 4.40 4.67
CA ARG A 707 -26.69 3.78 5.90
C ARG A 707 -28.18 3.44 5.82
N TYR A 708 -29.00 4.30 5.23
CA TYR A 708 -30.42 3.99 5.08
C TYR A 708 -30.65 2.74 4.20
N PHE A 709 -29.84 2.53 3.17
CA PHE A 709 -29.89 1.32 2.34
C PHE A 709 -29.51 0.06 3.14
N TRP A 710 -28.45 0.13 3.95
CA TRP A 710 -27.88 -1.03 4.65
C TRP A 710 -28.49 -1.32 6.03
N GLU A 711 -28.75 -0.29 6.83
CA GLU A 711 -29.14 -0.37 8.24
C GLU A 711 -30.59 0.09 8.51
N GLY A 712 -31.20 0.85 7.58
CA GLY A 712 -32.50 1.50 7.76
C GLY A 712 -32.43 2.91 8.39
N GLY A 713 -33.57 3.49 8.79
CA GLY A 713 -33.68 4.88 9.30
C GLY A 713 -34.50 5.84 8.40
N PRO A 714 -34.54 7.16 8.66
CA PRO A 714 -35.13 8.13 7.74
C PRO A 714 -34.10 8.56 6.67
N PRO A 715 -34.45 8.56 5.36
CA PRO A 715 -33.58 9.08 4.31
C PRO A 715 -33.42 10.61 4.41
N THR A 716 -32.45 11.19 3.69
CA THR A 716 -32.35 12.65 3.61
C THR A 716 -33.60 13.28 2.95
N PRO A 717 -34.07 14.48 3.38
CA PRO A 717 -35.32 15.09 2.88
C PRO A 717 -35.35 15.43 1.38
N SER A 718 -34.23 15.32 0.67
CA SER A 718 -34.07 15.69 -0.74
C SER A 718 -34.30 14.55 -1.74
N VAL A 719 -34.46 13.30 -1.30
CA VAL A 719 -34.64 12.19 -2.23
C VAL A 719 -36.12 12.03 -2.57
N ALA A 720 -36.53 12.55 -3.73
CA ALA A 720 -37.86 12.28 -4.28
C ALA A 720 -37.92 10.83 -4.80
N VAL A 721 -38.02 9.86 -3.87
CA VAL A 721 -38.18 8.41 -4.13
C VAL A 721 -39.22 8.15 -5.22
N GLU A 722 -40.30 8.95 -5.21
CA GLU A 722 -41.41 8.86 -6.17
C GLU A 722 -41.07 9.37 -7.58
N ALA A 723 -40.22 10.40 -7.73
CA ALA A 723 -39.80 10.92 -9.03
C ALA A 723 -38.77 10.00 -9.71
N ALA A 724 -37.88 9.40 -8.93
CA ALA A 724 -36.97 8.35 -9.39
C ALA A 724 -37.76 7.10 -9.84
N ARG A 725 -38.82 6.73 -9.12
CA ARG A 725 -39.75 5.64 -9.48
C ARG A 725 -40.43 5.88 -10.83
N GLN A 726 -41.00 7.06 -11.05
CA GLN A 726 -41.70 7.39 -12.30
C GLN A 726 -40.79 7.51 -13.52
N THR A 727 -39.55 8.00 -13.34
CA THR A 727 -38.54 8.05 -14.43
C THR A 727 -38.09 6.65 -14.82
N ARG A 728 -38.05 5.73 -13.85
CA ARG A 728 -37.66 4.33 -14.01
C ARG A 728 -38.71 3.49 -14.74
N GLU A 729 -40.00 3.61 -14.38
CA GLU A 729 -41.10 2.94 -15.10
C GLU A 729 -41.06 3.23 -16.61
N ARG A 730 -40.75 4.47 -16.98
CA ARG A 730 -40.59 4.87 -18.40
C ARG A 730 -39.36 4.24 -19.07
N ARG A 731 -38.24 4.03 -18.35
CA ARG A 731 -37.04 3.37 -18.89
C ARG A 731 -37.23 1.86 -19.02
N GLU A 732 -37.89 1.22 -18.06
CA GLU A 732 -38.23 -0.21 -18.10
C GLU A 732 -39.15 -0.54 -19.27
N GLN A 733 -40.19 0.26 -19.49
CA GLN A 733 -41.07 0.09 -20.66
C GLN A 733 -40.30 0.19 -21.98
N ARG A 734 -39.35 1.13 -22.11
CA ARG A 734 -38.48 1.25 -23.30
C ARG A 734 -37.52 0.07 -23.45
N GLY A 735 -36.94 -0.43 -22.34
CA GLY A 735 -36.05 -1.58 -22.32
C GLY A 735 -36.77 -2.87 -22.74
N ILE A 736 -37.98 -3.10 -22.22
CA ILE A 736 -38.84 -4.22 -22.62
C ILE A 736 -39.21 -4.12 -24.11
N GLN A 737 -39.50 -2.92 -24.61
CA GLN A 737 -39.81 -2.69 -26.01
C GLN A 737 -38.62 -2.97 -26.94
N ARG A 738 -37.40 -2.59 -26.52
CA ARG A 738 -36.15 -2.86 -27.24
C ARG A 738 -35.77 -4.34 -27.22
N ALA A 739 -35.97 -5.02 -26.08
CA ALA A 739 -35.77 -6.47 -25.97
C ALA A 739 -36.76 -7.26 -26.85
N ARG A 740 -38.02 -6.81 -26.94
CA ARG A 740 -39.01 -7.38 -27.88
C ARG A 740 -38.62 -7.15 -29.35
N GLN A 741 -38.06 -5.99 -29.69
CA GLN A 741 -37.56 -5.72 -31.04
C GLN A 741 -36.32 -6.57 -31.38
N LEU A 742 -35.39 -6.75 -30.44
CA LEU A 742 -34.22 -7.62 -30.64
C LEU A 742 -34.61 -9.10 -30.79
N ALA A 743 -35.59 -9.56 -29.99
CA ALA A 743 -36.12 -10.92 -30.09
C ALA A 743 -36.89 -11.16 -31.41
N ALA A 744 -37.49 -10.11 -32.00
CA ALA A 744 -38.14 -10.19 -33.30
C ALA A 744 -37.15 -10.21 -34.48
N LEU A 745 -35.95 -9.67 -34.31
CA LEU A 745 -34.90 -9.62 -35.35
C LEU A 745 -34.06 -10.90 -35.44
N THR A 746 -34.08 -11.76 -34.41
CA THR A 746 -33.22 -12.95 -34.30
C THR A 746 -33.96 -14.29 -34.45
N ALA A 747 -35.25 -14.31 -34.80
CA ALA A 747 -35.99 -15.56 -34.98
C ALA A 747 -35.83 -16.10 -36.42
N PRO A 748 -35.15 -17.24 -36.65
CA PRO A 748 -35.37 -18.02 -37.86
C PRO A 748 -36.75 -18.69 -37.75
N THR A 749 -37.49 -18.67 -38.85
CA THR A 749 -38.72 -19.43 -39.05
C THR A 749 -38.51 -20.91 -38.73
N ALA A 750 -38.88 -21.34 -37.52
CA ALA A 750 -39.01 -22.75 -37.16
C ALA A 750 -40.38 -22.97 -36.53
N SER A 751 -41.13 -23.92 -37.07
CA SER A 751 -42.50 -24.24 -36.68
C SER A 751 -42.64 -24.54 -35.18
N PRO A 752 -43.77 -24.16 -34.56
CA PRO A 752 -43.99 -24.37 -33.14
C PRO A 752 -44.13 -25.86 -32.81
N ILE A 753 -43.29 -26.34 -31.88
CA ILE A 753 -43.51 -27.60 -31.16
C ILE A 753 -44.65 -27.36 -30.15
N PRO A 754 -45.70 -28.18 -30.11
CA PRO A 754 -46.86 -27.93 -29.26
C PRO A 754 -46.54 -28.22 -27.79
N LEU A 755 -46.47 -27.16 -26.96
CA LEU A 755 -46.51 -27.26 -25.51
C LEU A 755 -47.95 -27.56 -25.06
N ARG A 756 -48.28 -28.84 -24.87
CA ARG A 756 -49.46 -29.23 -24.09
C ARG A 756 -49.18 -28.93 -22.62
N PHE A 757 -49.71 -27.80 -22.14
CA PHE A 757 -50.32 -27.56 -20.82
C PHE A 757 -50.39 -26.03 -20.61
N ARG A 758 -51.45 -25.41 -21.15
CA ARG A 758 -51.96 -24.13 -20.64
C ARG A 758 -53.12 -24.45 -19.71
N ALA A 759 -53.02 -24.11 -18.44
CA ALA A 759 -54.23 -23.96 -17.62
C ALA A 759 -55.01 -22.73 -18.12
N PRO A 760 -56.35 -22.76 -18.16
CA PRO A 760 -57.14 -21.63 -18.62
C PRO A 760 -57.05 -20.47 -17.62
N VAL A 761 -56.86 -19.27 -18.16
CA VAL A 761 -56.94 -18.00 -17.42
C VAL A 761 -58.42 -17.79 -17.01
N PRO A 762 -58.73 -17.37 -15.78
CA PRO A 762 -60.09 -17.03 -15.39
C PRO A 762 -60.67 -15.95 -16.32
N ALA A 763 -61.96 -16.07 -16.66
CA ALA A 763 -62.61 -15.26 -17.70
C ALA A 763 -62.70 -13.75 -17.39
N ASP A 764 -62.29 -13.32 -16.19
CA ASP A 764 -62.60 -12.01 -15.62
C ASP A 764 -61.34 -11.14 -15.39
N PHE A 765 -60.17 -11.59 -15.87
CA PHE A 765 -58.91 -10.86 -15.64
C PHE A 765 -58.71 -9.74 -16.67
N ASP A 766 -58.97 -8.49 -16.24
CA ASP A 766 -58.71 -7.28 -17.03
C ASP A 766 -57.22 -6.91 -17.00
N TYR A 767 -56.53 -7.15 -18.11
CA TYR A 767 -55.11 -6.84 -18.29
C TYR A 767 -54.79 -5.33 -18.29
N ASN A 768 -55.79 -4.45 -18.36
CA ASN A 768 -55.62 -3.00 -18.43
C ASN A 768 -56.21 -2.25 -17.23
N GLY A 769 -56.76 -2.95 -16.23
CA GLY A 769 -57.29 -2.33 -15.01
C GLY A 769 -56.17 -1.88 -14.06
N PRO A 770 -56.37 -0.80 -13.27
CA PRO A 770 -55.41 -0.41 -12.24
C PRO A 770 -55.29 -1.50 -11.18
N LEU A 771 -54.07 -1.79 -10.75
CA LEU A 771 -53.80 -2.72 -9.66
C LEU A 771 -54.51 -2.24 -8.38
N PRO A 772 -55.09 -3.14 -7.57
CA PRO A 772 -55.67 -2.75 -6.30
C PRO A 772 -54.59 -2.11 -5.41
N PRO A 773 -54.93 -1.03 -4.66
CA PRO A 773 -53.99 -0.47 -3.70
C PRO A 773 -53.65 -1.50 -2.63
N LEU A 774 -52.36 -1.57 -2.28
CA LEU A 774 -51.86 -2.47 -1.25
C LEU A 774 -52.49 -2.13 0.11
N PRO A 775 -52.90 -3.13 0.91
CA PRO A 775 -53.25 -2.89 2.31
C PRO A 775 -51.99 -2.54 3.10
N GLY A 776 -52.06 -1.47 3.91
CA GLY A 776 -51.03 -1.15 4.91
C GLY A 776 -50.07 -0.03 4.51
N SER A 777 -50.58 1.20 4.42
CA SER A 777 -49.78 2.45 4.39
C SER A 777 -49.13 2.79 5.74
N GLU A 778 -48.76 1.78 6.54
CA GLU A 778 -48.09 1.92 7.84
C GLU A 778 -46.78 1.10 7.84
N ILE A 779 -45.92 1.36 6.87
CA ILE A 779 -44.61 0.70 6.69
C ILE A 779 -43.56 1.40 7.57
N ALA A 780 -43.73 1.27 8.89
CA ALA A 780 -42.67 1.56 9.86
C ALA A 780 -42.38 0.33 10.75
N ALA A 781 -43.39 -0.49 11.05
CA ALA A 781 -43.26 -1.62 11.98
C ALA A 781 -42.67 -2.91 11.36
N SER A 782 -42.76 -3.11 10.04
CA SER A 782 -42.23 -4.35 9.39
C SER A 782 -40.74 -4.28 9.07
N ARG A 783 -40.16 -3.08 8.99
CA ARG A 783 -38.72 -2.86 8.79
C ARG A 783 -37.88 -3.27 10.01
N GLN A 784 -38.44 -3.16 11.21
CA GLN A 784 -37.73 -3.42 12.47
C GLN A 784 -37.40 -4.91 12.68
N LYS A 785 -38.28 -5.83 12.25
CA LYS A 785 -38.11 -7.28 12.43
C LYS A 785 -37.03 -7.92 11.56
N ILE A 786 -36.62 -7.28 10.47
CA ILE A 786 -35.53 -7.80 9.61
C ILE A 786 -34.16 -7.52 10.24
N PHE A 787 -34.03 -6.41 10.99
CA PHE A 787 -32.78 -5.97 11.61
C PHE A 787 -32.56 -6.49 13.04
N GLU A 788 -33.63 -6.77 13.80
CA GLU A 788 -33.53 -7.31 15.16
C GLU A 788 -32.84 -8.69 15.23
N CYS A 789 -32.89 -9.49 14.16
CA CYS A 789 -32.17 -10.77 14.06
C CYS A 789 -30.66 -10.63 13.79
N VAL A 790 -30.19 -9.47 13.31
CA VAL A 790 -28.76 -9.20 13.07
C VAL A 790 -28.12 -8.58 14.32
N SER A 791 -28.86 -7.73 15.04
CA SER A 791 -28.38 -7.09 16.27
C SER A 791 -28.26 -8.02 17.47
N SER A 792 -29.03 -9.11 17.54
CA SER A 792 -29.00 -10.03 18.71
C SER A 792 -27.69 -10.84 18.83
N ALA A 793 -26.93 -10.98 17.74
CA ALA A 793 -25.63 -11.67 17.76
C ALA A 793 -24.47 -10.76 18.20
N ALA A 794 -24.58 -9.43 17.99
CA ALA A 794 -23.53 -8.47 18.35
C ALA A 794 -23.51 -8.16 19.86
N VAL A 795 -24.65 -8.25 20.55
CA VAL A 795 -24.77 -7.88 21.97
C VAL A 795 -24.22 -8.95 22.92
N SER A 796 -24.12 -10.23 22.50
CA SER A 796 -23.62 -11.29 23.39
C SER A 796 -22.09 -11.37 23.51
N MET A 797 -21.33 -10.63 22.71
CA MET A 797 -19.86 -10.58 22.80
C MET A 797 -19.33 -9.46 23.72
N GLN A 798 -20.15 -8.50 24.11
CA GLN A 798 -19.74 -7.41 25.02
C GLN A 798 -19.96 -7.74 26.51
N SER A 799 -20.73 -8.77 26.86
CA SER A 799 -21.05 -9.08 28.27
C SER A 799 -20.09 -10.05 28.96
N SER A 800 -19.04 -10.54 28.29
CA SER A 800 -18.07 -11.50 28.85
C SER A 800 -16.67 -10.93 29.10
N HIS A 801 -16.49 -9.62 28.98
CA HIS A 801 -15.20 -8.96 29.28
C HIS A 801 -15.22 -8.06 30.54
N ASP A 802 -16.38 -7.91 31.19
CA ASP A 802 -16.52 -7.10 32.42
C ASP A 802 -16.66 -7.94 33.71
N SER A 803 -16.22 -9.21 33.71
CA SER A 803 -16.28 -10.06 34.92
C SER A 803 -14.95 -10.70 35.37
N GLU A 804 -13.81 -10.33 34.79
CA GLU A 804 -12.48 -10.59 35.38
C GLU A 804 -11.52 -9.41 35.09
N MET A 805 -11.75 -8.30 35.78
CA MET A 805 -10.71 -7.36 36.24
C MET A 805 -11.16 -6.72 37.56
#